data_AF-A0A6A6PBJ0-F1
#
_entry.id   AF-A0A6A6PBJ0-F1
#
_cell.length_a   1.000
_cell.length_b   1.000
_cell.length_c   1.000
_cell.angle_alpha   90.00
_cell.angle_beta   90.00
_cell.angle_gamma   90.00
#
_symmetry.space_group_name_H-M   'P 1'
#
loop_
_entity.id
_entity.type
_entity.pdbx_description
1 polymer ?
#
loop_
_entity_poly.entity_id
_entity_poly.type
_entity_poly.pdbx_seq_one_letter_code
_entity_poly.pdbx_strand_id
1 'polypeptide(L)'
;MDVEAQIESAVQIAWNPSADQSLKQQAFTFLNGLRQDPTCWQACLALFTRFPRSLDVVRHVSLEVVNNAIVGNHLEPAGLAYVRDALMNYIRTVYAAGGQAGPPDDAHIQNKLAQTMTYLFDALYASGWESFFDDFRALAGESAESIGVGNPAATVLYLRLLSSVHDEIADVLVPRDAANQRRANELKDLVRARDAPKIAASWREILAKWRQEEPAVVESCLKTLSRWVSWIDISLVVGDEMLGYLLDIAGQQGVGPSSSDSPQTRVRDAAIDTFTEIVSKKMKPADKISLIVFLRLPTVVHTLLQMPALEAQRFTSDYDTDLAEKVARLVNATVTDVVRALEAADTPDDTRRVADDLMQAFVPNLLRLLSDEYDEICSTVIHAVTDLLNALRRIVSRSGGALSPQYAALLPSILEAIISKMKYDETSSWGEEDDETDEAEFQDLRRRLDVLQQIIASIDPSLYIDTMSRIVGTTLAQLNQGGFDRVDWRELELALHETFIFGDFAAKREGMYAKQEPTSAASARLIEMMRQIVESDVGNYPHPAIHLLYMDTCVRYIAFFENNASAIPKALENFVRLIHVTHIKVRCRSWYLFQRFVKPLRNQLGDVAKTVIQAIADLLVIKAELPSDRDGDGDDDSEDKSQPTDPGYNPNDETFMSQLYLFEAVGNIAAPAAVSAPDKVLIASSVIGPIFEDMSRNLDPAKAGDERALNQIHHDIMALGTLAKGFADALQTTSLSSSSTTSAANAGGSAPPPQPQLPDELAAQFDRCSEAILVALQDLARFPFIRGAARFAFSRLQTVMGPRVLAQLPRWIDGLIMGPSAIAASSAGEDGAGRSAGPDSTELAALLRTLVQLVYAFRESMRSVLEELLTGLLERVFEALAAVPQGTDDALAGQELRREYVGFLGALLAPGSGVEFVLVSERNQASFDRVVASLVHFAKSAPGDAAAAKGAVGVMKGMVGAWGGPVILLPGGASAAKAKEEPTSPTTAATNGTNGVGAAGDVPRTPDPQPWLPGFDAFAVARFAPLPFEVPASAGFKASDAQSRAVLAELAALQVEMARRFGAAYLVRVRELLGELGVGEEGVGVYVGRWAKVVERRNGYGKEAA
;
A
#
# COMPACT_ATOMS: atom_id res chain seq x y z
N MET A 1 -58.31 -10.74 3.18
CA MET A 1 -57.52 -10.27 2.02
C MET A 1 -56.41 -11.28 1.85
N ASP A 2 -56.20 -11.76 0.63
CA ASP A 2 -55.23 -12.80 0.34
C ASP A 2 -53.80 -12.27 0.53
N VAL A 3 -53.05 -12.87 1.47
CA VAL A 3 -51.68 -12.45 1.82
C VAL A 3 -50.76 -12.60 0.60
N GLU A 4 -50.99 -13.62 -0.22
CA GLU A 4 -50.26 -13.87 -1.46
C GLU A 4 -50.42 -12.68 -2.45
N ALA A 5 -51.64 -12.19 -2.62
CA ALA A 5 -51.93 -11.06 -3.50
C ALA A 5 -51.31 -9.73 -3.00
N GLN A 6 -51.20 -9.54 -1.68
CA GLN A 6 -50.55 -8.36 -1.10
C GLN A 6 -49.03 -8.39 -1.33
N ILE A 7 -48.39 -9.55 -1.16
CA ILE A 7 -46.97 -9.75 -1.44
C ILE A 7 -46.68 -9.52 -2.92
N GLU A 8 -47.47 -10.13 -3.81
CA GLU A 8 -47.33 -9.98 -5.26
C GLU A 8 -47.45 -8.50 -5.68
N SER A 9 -48.45 -7.78 -5.17
CA SER A 9 -48.62 -6.35 -5.44
C SER A 9 -47.47 -5.49 -4.90
N ALA A 10 -46.98 -5.77 -3.69
CA ALA A 10 -45.90 -4.99 -3.09
C ALA A 10 -44.58 -5.15 -3.87
N VAL A 11 -44.25 -6.38 -4.29
CA VAL A 11 -43.06 -6.63 -5.11
C VAL A 11 -43.15 -5.92 -6.46
N GLN A 12 -44.31 -5.95 -7.11
CA GLN A 12 -44.52 -5.25 -8.39
C GLN A 12 -44.38 -3.73 -8.25
N ILE A 13 -44.90 -3.14 -7.17
CA ILE A 13 -44.76 -1.70 -6.90
C ILE A 13 -43.28 -1.33 -6.64
N ALA A 14 -42.57 -2.14 -5.84
CA ALA A 14 -41.16 -1.90 -5.54
C ALA A 14 -40.25 -2.03 -6.78
N TRP A 15 -40.57 -2.97 -7.68
CA TRP A 15 -39.81 -3.22 -8.90
C TRP A 15 -40.09 -2.20 -10.01
N ASN A 16 -41.27 -1.58 -10.04
CA ASN A 16 -41.65 -0.66 -11.11
C ASN A 16 -40.95 0.70 -10.95
N PRO A 17 -40.01 1.09 -11.84
CA PRO A 17 -39.32 2.38 -11.73
C PRO A 17 -40.26 3.57 -11.86
N SER A 18 -41.41 3.41 -12.53
CA SER A 18 -42.43 4.45 -12.73
C SER A 18 -43.47 4.56 -11.60
N ALA A 19 -43.40 3.72 -10.56
CA ALA A 19 -44.32 3.81 -9.43
C ALA A 19 -44.01 5.03 -8.54
N ASP A 20 -45.06 5.59 -7.92
CA ASP A 20 -44.94 6.72 -7.00
C ASP A 20 -44.00 6.41 -5.82
N GLN A 21 -43.15 7.37 -5.46
CA GLN A 21 -42.13 7.20 -4.43
C GLN A 21 -42.76 6.91 -3.06
N SER A 22 -43.94 7.48 -2.77
CA SER A 22 -44.66 7.21 -1.52
C SER A 22 -45.15 5.76 -1.43
N LEU A 23 -45.66 5.22 -2.54
CA LEU A 23 -46.10 3.83 -2.65
C LEU A 23 -44.91 2.86 -2.63
N LYS A 24 -43.78 3.22 -3.25
CA LYS A 24 -42.54 2.44 -3.15
C LYS A 24 -42.02 2.35 -1.72
N GLN A 25 -42.03 3.46 -0.97
CA GLN A 25 -41.64 3.44 0.45
C GLN A 25 -42.56 2.54 1.29
N GLN A 26 -43.87 2.57 1.04
CA GLN A 26 -44.82 1.67 1.69
C GLN A 26 -44.54 0.20 1.33
N ALA A 27 -44.30 -0.09 0.05
CA ALA A 27 -43.95 -1.44 -0.41
C ALA A 27 -42.63 -1.93 0.22
N PHE A 28 -41.58 -1.11 0.27
CA PHE A 28 -40.32 -1.47 0.94
C PHE A 28 -40.50 -1.70 2.43
N THR A 29 -41.29 -0.86 3.11
CA THR A 29 -41.58 -1.03 4.54
C THR A 29 -42.31 -2.35 4.78
N PHE A 30 -43.31 -2.67 3.96
CA PHE A 30 -44.03 -3.95 4.03
C PHE A 30 -43.09 -5.13 3.76
N LEU A 31 -42.32 -5.11 2.68
CA LEU A 31 -41.37 -6.18 2.33
C LEU A 31 -40.28 -6.39 3.39
N ASN A 32 -39.79 -5.32 4.02
CA ASN A 32 -38.84 -5.41 5.13
C ASN A 32 -39.49 -6.00 6.39
N GLY A 33 -40.76 -5.67 6.67
CA GLY A 33 -41.54 -6.31 7.72
C GLY A 33 -41.72 -7.81 7.48
N LEU A 34 -41.99 -8.23 6.24
CA LEU A 34 -42.16 -9.63 5.88
C LEU A 34 -40.89 -10.48 6.09
N ARG A 35 -39.70 -9.89 5.92
CA ARG A 35 -38.42 -10.59 6.21
C ARG A 35 -38.24 -10.94 7.69
N GLN A 36 -38.93 -10.23 8.58
CA GLN A 36 -38.88 -10.46 10.03
C GLN A 36 -39.98 -11.41 10.51
N ASP A 37 -40.99 -11.70 9.68
CA ASP A 37 -42.10 -12.59 10.04
C ASP A 37 -41.71 -14.07 9.82
N PRO A 38 -41.67 -14.91 10.88
CA PRO A 38 -41.28 -16.31 10.78
C PRO A 38 -42.30 -17.20 10.04
N THR A 39 -43.50 -16.70 9.71
CA THR A 39 -44.57 -17.49 9.06
C THR A 39 -44.76 -17.16 7.57
N CYS A 40 -44.20 -16.03 7.11
CA CYS A 40 -44.40 -15.51 5.75
C CYS A 40 -43.88 -16.45 4.65
N TRP A 41 -42.90 -17.31 4.96
CA TRP A 41 -42.34 -18.25 4.00
C TRP A 41 -43.38 -19.18 3.37
N GLN A 42 -44.50 -19.47 4.06
CA GLN A 42 -45.57 -20.32 3.53
C GLN A 42 -46.29 -19.68 2.34
N ALA A 43 -46.66 -18.41 2.46
CA ALA A 43 -47.30 -17.65 1.37
C ALA A 43 -46.33 -17.46 0.19
N CYS A 44 -45.06 -17.19 0.47
CA CYS A 44 -44.02 -17.08 -0.57
C CYS A 44 -43.79 -18.41 -1.29
N LEU A 45 -43.75 -19.54 -0.59
CA LEU A 45 -43.62 -20.85 -1.21
C LEU A 45 -44.81 -21.19 -2.12
N ALA A 46 -46.03 -20.84 -1.68
CA ALA A 46 -47.24 -20.99 -2.49
C ALA A 46 -47.18 -20.12 -3.76
N LEU A 47 -46.77 -18.85 -3.64
CA LEU A 47 -46.56 -17.95 -4.77
C LEU A 47 -45.55 -18.49 -5.79
N PHE A 48 -44.43 -19.06 -5.31
CA PHE A 48 -43.41 -19.63 -6.20
C PHE A 48 -43.91 -20.85 -6.98
N THR A 49 -44.67 -21.73 -6.33
CA THR A 49 -45.13 -23.02 -6.89
C THR A 49 -46.47 -22.95 -7.62
N ARG A 50 -47.11 -21.77 -7.66
CA ARG A 50 -48.43 -21.52 -8.28
C ARG A 50 -48.43 -21.76 -9.79
N PHE A 51 -49.56 -22.27 -10.31
CA PHE A 51 -49.86 -22.35 -11.74
C PHE A 51 -51.17 -21.61 -12.07
N PRO A 52 -51.21 -20.71 -13.08
CA PRO A 52 -50.10 -20.23 -13.90
C PRO A 52 -49.02 -19.48 -13.09
N ARG A 53 -47.77 -19.50 -13.59
CA ARG A 53 -46.60 -18.93 -12.89
C ARG A 53 -46.79 -17.43 -12.68
N SER A 54 -46.46 -16.93 -11.48
CA SER A 54 -46.37 -15.49 -11.22
C SER A 54 -45.17 -14.87 -11.95
N LEU A 55 -45.06 -13.54 -11.96
CA LEU A 55 -43.91 -12.84 -12.53
C LEU A 55 -42.60 -13.30 -11.87
N ASP A 56 -41.53 -13.39 -12.64
CA ASP A 56 -40.24 -13.89 -12.16
C ASP A 56 -39.65 -13.08 -11.00
N VAL A 57 -39.85 -11.76 -10.98
CA VAL A 57 -39.45 -10.92 -9.83
C VAL A 57 -40.15 -11.34 -8.54
N VAL A 58 -41.44 -11.68 -8.60
CA VAL A 58 -42.23 -12.15 -7.45
C VAL A 58 -41.73 -13.51 -7.00
N ARG A 59 -41.41 -14.40 -7.95
CA ARG A 59 -40.88 -15.75 -7.68
C ARG A 59 -39.50 -15.68 -7.04
N HIS A 60 -38.64 -14.78 -7.52
CA HIS A 60 -37.30 -14.57 -6.98
C HIS A 60 -37.36 -14.06 -5.53
N VAL A 61 -38.15 -13.02 -5.26
CA VAL A 61 -38.34 -12.50 -3.90
C VAL A 61 -38.99 -13.55 -2.99
N SER A 62 -39.91 -14.35 -3.52
CA SER A 62 -40.55 -15.42 -2.75
C SER A 62 -39.53 -16.47 -2.29
N LEU A 63 -38.65 -16.94 -3.18
CA LEU A 63 -37.57 -17.85 -2.78
C LEU A 63 -36.55 -17.19 -1.85
N GLU A 64 -36.29 -15.89 -1.99
CA GLU A 64 -35.43 -15.15 -1.05
C GLU A 64 -35.99 -15.14 0.38
N VAL A 65 -37.31 -14.97 0.55
CA VAL A 65 -37.96 -15.07 1.86
C VAL A 65 -37.85 -16.49 2.42
N VAL A 66 -38.05 -17.52 1.58
CA VAL A 66 -37.88 -18.92 1.98
C VAL A 66 -36.44 -19.21 2.41
N ASN A 67 -35.44 -18.73 1.66
CA ASN A 67 -34.02 -18.88 2.01
C ASN A 67 -33.67 -18.24 3.34
N ASN A 68 -34.13 -17.01 3.59
CA ASN A 68 -33.91 -16.33 4.86
C ASN A 68 -34.50 -17.11 6.05
N ALA A 69 -35.67 -17.73 5.85
CA ALA A 69 -36.27 -18.57 6.87
C ALA A 69 -35.44 -19.86 7.13
N ILE A 70 -34.90 -20.50 6.08
CA ILE A 70 -34.05 -21.69 6.22
C ILE A 70 -32.74 -21.34 6.94
N VAL A 71 -32.00 -20.33 6.47
CA VAL A 71 -30.70 -19.91 7.02
C VAL A 71 -30.83 -19.35 8.44
N GLY A 72 -31.91 -18.61 8.71
CA GLY A 72 -32.24 -18.09 10.05
C GLY A 72 -32.60 -19.18 11.07
N ASN A 73 -32.67 -20.46 10.67
CA ASN A 73 -33.19 -21.57 11.48
C ASN A 73 -34.61 -21.28 12.02
N HIS A 74 -35.42 -20.55 11.27
CA HIS A 74 -36.80 -20.22 11.65
C HIS A 74 -37.77 -21.38 11.33
N LEU A 75 -37.37 -22.36 10.53
CA LEU A 75 -38.17 -23.56 10.24
C LEU A 75 -37.80 -24.73 11.16
N GLU A 76 -38.83 -25.36 11.74
CA GLU A 76 -38.73 -26.67 12.36
C GLU A 76 -38.51 -27.78 11.31
N PRO A 77 -38.02 -28.98 11.70
CA PRO A 77 -37.78 -30.09 10.77
C PRO A 77 -38.99 -30.45 9.88
N ALA A 78 -40.21 -30.34 10.40
CA ALA A 78 -41.44 -30.57 9.64
C ALA A 78 -41.66 -29.49 8.55
N GLY A 79 -41.32 -28.24 8.85
CA GLY A 79 -41.37 -27.13 7.90
C GLY A 79 -40.35 -27.30 6.77
N LEU A 80 -39.12 -27.69 7.12
CA LEU A 80 -38.08 -28.00 6.12
C LEU A 80 -38.49 -29.15 5.19
N ALA A 81 -39.09 -30.21 5.73
CA ALA A 81 -39.62 -31.31 4.93
C ALA A 81 -40.77 -30.87 4.00
N TYR A 82 -41.66 -29.99 4.47
CA TYR A 82 -42.74 -29.44 3.65
C TYR A 82 -42.20 -28.59 2.49
N VAL A 83 -41.24 -27.70 2.75
CA VAL A 83 -40.60 -26.89 1.69
C VAL A 83 -39.92 -27.81 0.67
N ARG A 84 -39.16 -28.81 1.13
CA ARG A 84 -38.55 -29.83 0.28
C ARG A 84 -39.57 -30.50 -0.63
N ASP A 85 -40.64 -31.04 -0.06
CA ASP A 85 -41.62 -31.82 -0.82
C ASP A 85 -42.36 -30.94 -1.84
N ALA A 86 -42.69 -29.69 -1.48
CA ALA A 86 -43.31 -28.73 -2.38
C ALA A 86 -42.40 -28.37 -3.57
N LEU A 87 -41.13 -28.03 -3.31
CA LEU A 87 -40.18 -27.68 -4.36
C LEU A 87 -39.81 -28.90 -5.23
N MET A 88 -39.67 -30.08 -4.66
CA MET A 88 -39.42 -31.31 -5.43
C MET A 88 -40.60 -31.66 -6.34
N ASN A 89 -41.84 -31.47 -5.86
CA ASN A 89 -43.04 -31.64 -6.70
C ASN A 89 -43.08 -30.62 -7.84
N TYR A 90 -42.75 -29.36 -7.55
CA TYR A 90 -42.61 -28.33 -8.59
C TYR A 90 -41.56 -28.72 -9.64
N ILE A 91 -40.37 -29.13 -9.20
CA ILE A 91 -39.27 -29.55 -10.09
C ILE A 91 -39.69 -30.75 -10.95
N ARG A 92 -40.33 -31.77 -10.38
CA ARG A 92 -40.84 -32.93 -11.12
C ARG A 92 -41.91 -32.54 -12.16
N THR A 93 -42.71 -31.52 -11.88
CA THR A 93 -43.77 -31.07 -12.80
C THR A 93 -43.21 -30.29 -13.99
N VAL A 94 -42.18 -29.46 -13.76
CA VAL A 94 -41.61 -28.56 -14.77
C VAL A 94 -40.45 -29.20 -15.54
N TYR A 95 -39.61 -29.98 -14.86
CA TYR A 95 -38.36 -30.52 -15.39
C TYR A 95 -38.40 -32.03 -15.66
N ALA A 96 -39.53 -32.74 -15.57
CA ALA A 96 -39.58 -34.14 -16.01
C ALA A 96 -39.66 -34.28 -17.54
N ALA A 97 -39.30 -35.46 -18.06
CA ALA A 97 -39.37 -35.76 -19.49
C ALA A 97 -40.82 -35.63 -20.00
N GLY A 98 -41.05 -34.73 -20.97
CA GLY A 98 -42.39 -34.44 -21.51
C GLY A 98 -43.23 -33.48 -20.65
N GLY A 99 -42.58 -32.56 -19.92
CA GLY A 99 -43.18 -31.59 -18.99
C GLY A 99 -44.55 -31.04 -19.42
N GLN A 100 -45.55 -31.20 -18.55
CA GLN A 100 -46.95 -30.85 -18.83
C GLN A 100 -47.27 -29.36 -18.59
N ALA A 101 -46.31 -28.56 -18.11
CA ALA A 101 -46.54 -27.23 -17.52
C ALA A 101 -45.79 -26.06 -18.20
N GLY A 102 -45.38 -26.22 -19.47
CA GLY A 102 -44.73 -25.16 -20.27
C GLY A 102 -43.19 -25.25 -20.32
N PRO A 103 -42.50 -24.22 -20.86
CA PRO A 103 -41.03 -24.22 -20.97
C PRO A 103 -40.34 -24.27 -19.59
N PRO A 104 -39.08 -24.74 -19.51
CA PRO A 104 -38.29 -24.68 -18.28
C PRO A 104 -38.14 -23.24 -17.77
N ASP A 105 -37.80 -23.04 -16.49
CA ASP A 105 -37.62 -21.69 -15.96
C ASP A 105 -36.40 -21.00 -16.59
N ASP A 106 -36.38 -19.67 -16.57
CA ASP A 106 -35.21 -18.90 -16.99
C ASP A 106 -34.01 -19.13 -16.06
N ALA A 107 -32.79 -18.92 -16.58
CA ALA A 107 -31.55 -19.23 -15.88
C ALA A 107 -31.44 -18.59 -14.47
N HIS A 108 -31.94 -17.37 -14.28
CA HIS A 108 -31.91 -16.67 -13.01
C HIS A 108 -32.84 -17.30 -11.95
N ILE A 109 -34.01 -17.81 -12.36
CA ILE A 109 -34.90 -18.57 -11.47
C ILE A 109 -34.31 -19.95 -11.18
N GLN A 110 -33.71 -20.61 -12.17
CA GLN A 110 -33.01 -21.88 -11.96
C GLN A 110 -31.85 -21.74 -10.96
N ASN A 111 -31.08 -20.64 -11.04
CA ASN A 111 -30.05 -20.29 -10.06
C ASN A 111 -30.63 -20.13 -8.66
N LYS A 112 -31.73 -19.37 -8.53
CA LYS A 112 -32.35 -19.13 -7.22
C LYS A 112 -32.96 -20.39 -6.62
N LEU A 113 -33.58 -21.21 -7.45
CA LEU A 113 -34.10 -22.51 -7.07
C LEU A 113 -32.96 -23.43 -6.61
N ALA A 114 -31.87 -23.52 -7.38
CA ALA A 114 -30.70 -24.32 -7.00
C ALA A 114 -30.12 -23.88 -5.65
N GLN A 115 -29.97 -22.57 -5.41
CA GLN A 115 -29.55 -22.03 -4.12
C GLN A 115 -30.49 -22.48 -2.98
N THR A 116 -31.80 -22.40 -3.18
CA THR A 116 -32.80 -22.81 -2.18
C THR A 116 -32.69 -24.31 -1.87
N MET A 117 -32.54 -25.13 -2.90
CA MET A 117 -32.34 -26.57 -2.74
C MET A 117 -31.01 -26.90 -2.03
N THR A 118 -29.97 -26.10 -2.26
CA THR A 118 -28.68 -26.24 -1.56
C THR A 118 -28.78 -25.89 -0.07
N TYR A 119 -29.56 -24.88 0.32
CA TYR A 119 -29.82 -24.60 1.74
C TYR A 119 -30.63 -25.71 2.41
N LEU A 120 -31.58 -26.31 1.70
CA LEU A 120 -32.27 -27.51 2.18
C LEU A 120 -31.31 -28.70 2.30
N PHE A 121 -30.36 -28.85 1.37
CA PHE A 121 -29.31 -29.85 1.46
C PHE A 121 -28.43 -29.64 2.70
N ASP A 122 -27.95 -28.41 2.98
CA ASP A 122 -27.14 -28.11 4.17
C ASP A 122 -27.87 -28.50 5.47
N ALA A 123 -29.19 -28.26 5.53
CA ALA A 123 -30.00 -28.57 6.70
C ALA A 123 -30.40 -30.06 6.83
N LEU A 124 -30.72 -30.74 5.72
CA LEU A 124 -31.39 -32.05 5.72
C LEU A 124 -30.51 -33.24 5.31
N TYR A 125 -29.38 -33.03 4.64
CA TYR A 125 -28.60 -34.13 4.07
C TYR A 125 -28.00 -35.05 5.15
N ALA A 126 -27.51 -34.48 6.25
CA ALA A 126 -27.02 -35.24 7.40
C ALA A 126 -28.14 -35.85 8.26
N SER A 127 -29.39 -35.40 8.12
CA SER A 127 -30.48 -35.62 9.08
C SER A 127 -31.74 -36.25 8.49
N GLY A 128 -31.71 -36.72 7.23
CA GLY A 128 -32.80 -37.53 6.67
C GLY A 128 -32.99 -37.51 5.15
N TRP A 129 -32.32 -36.61 4.42
CA TRP A 129 -32.43 -36.55 2.95
C TRP A 129 -31.18 -37.11 2.25
N GLU A 130 -30.89 -38.38 2.49
CA GLU A 130 -29.70 -39.05 1.92
C GLU A 130 -29.80 -39.25 0.41
N SER A 131 -31.02 -39.30 -0.16
CA SER A 131 -31.26 -39.49 -1.59
C SER A 131 -31.11 -38.22 -2.44
N PHE A 132 -30.67 -37.10 -1.87
CA PHE A 132 -30.65 -35.79 -2.54
C PHE A 132 -30.07 -35.85 -3.96
N PHE A 133 -28.85 -36.39 -4.13
CA PHE A 133 -28.22 -36.47 -5.46
C PHE A 133 -28.91 -37.50 -6.37
N ASP A 134 -29.36 -38.63 -5.82
CA ASP A 134 -30.06 -39.68 -6.57
C ASP A 134 -31.39 -39.17 -7.15
N ASP A 135 -32.12 -38.33 -6.39
CA ASP A 135 -33.40 -37.73 -6.81
C ASP A 135 -33.23 -36.86 -8.06
N PHE A 136 -32.17 -36.04 -8.13
CA PHE A 136 -31.89 -35.20 -9.29
C PHE A 136 -31.23 -35.96 -10.44
N ARG A 137 -30.37 -36.94 -10.14
CA ARG A 137 -29.80 -37.84 -11.15
C ARG A 137 -30.90 -38.61 -11.88
N ALA A 138 -31.90 -39.11 -11.15
CA ALA A 138 -33.04 -39.82 -11.74
C ALA A 138 -33.89 -38.92 -12.65
N LEU A 139 -34.03 -37.63 -12.32
CA LEU A 139 -34.75 -36.65 -13.16
C LEU A 139 -34.03 -36.36 -14.49
N ALA A 140 -32.69 -36.42 -14.49
CA ALA A 140 -31.86 -36.21 -15.67
C ALA A 140 -31.69 -37.48 -16.54
N GLY A 141 -32.10 -38.66 -16.04
CA GLY A 141 -32.00 -39.95 -16.71
C GLY A 141 -33.33 -40.50 -17.24
N GLU A 142 -33.28 -41.55 -18.07
CA GLU A 142 -34.46 -42.35 -18.47
C GLU A 142 -34.73 -43.52 -17.51
N SER A 143 -33.70 -43.98 -16.79
CA SER A 143 -33.74 -45.04 -15.79
C SER A 143 -32.85 -44.68 -14.60
N ALA A 144 -33.03 -45.34 -13.45
CA ALA A 144 -32.20 -45.13 -12.26
C ALA A 144 -30.70 -45.42 -12.50
N GLU A 145 -30.35 -46.06 -13.62
CA GLU A 145 -29.02 -46.58 -13.92
C GLU A 145 -28.28 -45.79 -15.01
N SER A 146 -28.92 -44.86 -15.74
CA SER A 146 -28.23 -44.08 -16.78
C SER A 146 -28.76 -42.65 -16.95
N ILE A 147 -27.85 -41.68 -16.99
CA ILE A 147 -28.15 -40.26 -17.25
C ILE A 147 -28.03 -39.90 -18.74
N GLY A 148 -28.78 -38.91 -19.21
CA GLY A 148 -28.44 -38.17 -20.44
C GLY A 148 -28.98 -38.67 -21.78
N VAL A 149 -30.23 -39.16 -21.86
CA VAL A 149 -30.90 -39.42 -23.17
C VAL A 149 -32.27 -38.75 -23.32
N GLY A 150 -32.97 -38.40 -22.22
CA GLY A 150 -34.36 -37.91 -22.31
C GLY A 150 -34.63 -36.46 -21.92
N ASN A 151 -33.66 -35.71 -21.36
CA ASN A 151 -33.96 -34.42 -20.72
C ASN A 151 -32.75 -33.46 -20.51
N PRO A 152 -32.45 -32.56 -21.46
CA PRO A 152 -31.36 -31.59 -21.30
C PRO A 152 -31.62 -30.58 -20.16
N ALA A 153 -32.87 -30.15 -19.97
CA ALA A 153 -33.22 -29.17 -18.93
C ALA A 153 -32.97 -29.70 -17.51
N ALA A 154 -33.33 -30.96 -17.23
CA ALA A 154 -33.03 -31.61 -15.95
C ALA A 154 -31.54 -31.87 -15.75
N THR A 155 -30.81 -32.21 -16.83
CA THR A 155 -29.36 -32.40 -16.78
C THR A 155 -28.63 -31.10 -16.41
N VAL A 156 -29.03 -29.98 -17.01
CA VAL A 156 -28.50 -28.65 -16.66
C VAL A 156 -28.83 -28.27 -15.22
N LEU A 157 -30.07 -28.53 -14.77
CA LEU A 157 -30.47 -28.28 -13.37
C LEU A 157 -29.62 -29.10 -12.40
N TYR A 158 -29.36 -30.38 -12.70
CA TYR A 158 -28.51 -31.25 -11.89
C TYR A 158 -27.08 -30.71 -11.79
N LEU A 159 -26.44 -30.35 -12.91
CA LEU A 159 -25.09 -29.77 -12.92
C LEU A 159 -25.02 -28.44 -12.16
N ARG A 160 -26.06 -27.61 -12.26
CA ARG A 160 -26.18 -26.36 -11.50
C ARG A 160 -26.31 -26.60 -9.99
N LEU A 161 -27.07 -27.61 -9.57
CA LEU A 161 -27.17 -28.02 -8.18
C LEU A 161 -25.82 -28.50 -7.64
N LEU A 162 -25.10 -29.32 -8.40
CA LEU A 162 -23.74 -29.73 -8.03
C LEU A 162 -22.79 -28.53 -7.87
N SER A 163 -22.88 -27.54 -8.77
CA SER A 163 -22.10 -26.31 -8.66
C SER A 163 -22.48 -25.51 -7.41
N SER A 164 -23.78 -25.33 -7.15
CA SER A 164 -24.26 -24.61 -5.96
C SER A 164 -23.87 -25.29 -4.65
N VAL A 165 -23.92 -26.63 -4.58
CA VAL A 165 -23.45 -27.37 -3.39
C VAL A 165 -21.96 -27.12 -3.15
N HIS A 166 -21.13 -27.13 -4.21
CA HIS A 166 -19.71 -26.81 -4.07
C HIS A 166 -19.49 -25.40 -3.50
N ASP A 167 -20.19 -24.40 -4.02
CA ASP A 167 -20.07 -23.01 -3.58
C ASP A 167 -20.42 -22.89 -2.07
N GLU A 168 -21.44 -23.62 -1.60
CA GLU A 168 -21.88 -23.57 -0.20
C GLU A 168 -20.92 -24.30 0.76
N ILE A 169 -20.48 -25.53 0.45
CA ILE A 169 -19.73 -26.36 1.42
C ILE A 169 -18.22 -26.42 1.18
N ALA A 170 -17.74 -26.09 -0.02
CA ALA A 170 -16.35 -26.39 -0.43
C ALA A 170 -15.54 -25.17 -0.90
N ASP A 171 -16.17 -24.08 -1.35
CA ASP A 171 -15.46 -22.87 -1.77
C ASP A 171 -14.71 -22.22 -0.59
N VAL A 172 -13.41 -22.04 -0.72
CA VAL A 172 -12.53 -21.50 0.33
C VAL A 172 -12.55 -19.97 0.38
N LEU A 173 -13.01 -19.30 -0.68
CA LEU A 173 -13.04 -17.83 -0.76
C LEU A 173 -14.16 -17.22 0.10
N VAL A 174 -15.19 -18.00 0.43
CA VAL A 174 -16.28 -17.56 1.31
C VAL A 174 -15.84 -17.66 2.78
N PRO A 175 -15.69 -16.53 3.50
CA PRO A 175 -15.30 -16.56 4.91
C PRO A 175 -16.46 -17.11 5.74
N ARG A 176 -16.22 -18.24 6.42
CA ARG A 176 -17.21 -18.90 7.29
C ARG A 176 -16.84 -18.75 8.75
N ASP A 177 -17.85 -18.68 9.60
CA ASP A 177 -17.66 -18.81 11.03
C ASP A 177 -17.21 -20.24 11.40
N ALA A 178 -16.74 -20.42 12.62
CA ALA A 178 -16.21 -21.71 13.06
C ALA A 178 -17.28 -22.82 13.12
N ALA A 179 -18.56 -22.47 13.26
CA ALA A 179 -19.66 -23.43 13.36
C ALA A 179 -20.06 -23.95 11.97
N ASN A 180 -20.27 -23.04 11.02
CA ASN A 180 -20.62 -23.36 9.63
C ASN A 180 -19.46 -24.08 8.93
N GLN A 181 -18.20 -23.71 9.23
CA GLN A 181 -17.04 -24.44 8.70
C GLN A 181 -16.99 -25.90 9.16
N ARG A 182 -17.41 -26.20 10.40
CA ARG A 182 -17.48 -27.58 10.90
C ARG A 182 -18.58 -28.37 10.19
N ARG A 183 -19.77 -27.78 10.04
CA ARG A 183 -20.88 -28.39 9.30
C ARG A 183 -20.51 -28.68 7.85
N ALA A 184 -19.91 -27.71 7.16
CA ALA A 184 -19.46 -27.87 5.78
C ALA A 184 -18.44 -29.02 5.63
N ASN A 185 -17.51 -29.19 6.57
CA ASN A 185 -16.57 -30.31 6.58
C ASN A 185 -17.28 -31.66 6.78
N GLU A 186 -18.25 -31.74 7.70
CA GLU A 186 -19.05 -32.95 7.92
C GLU A 186 -19.84 -33.34 6.67
N LEU A 187 -20.50 -32.38 6.03
CA LEU A 187 -21.23 -32.61 4.78
C LEU A 187 -20.31 -33.08 3.66
N LYS A 188 -19.11 -32.49 3.52
CA LYS A 188 -18.12 -32.95 2.54
C LYS A 188 -17.73 -34.41 2.75
N ASP A 189 -17.52 -34.82 4.00
CA ASP A 189 -17.17 -36.20 4.34
C ASP A 189 -18.33 -37.17 4.06
N LEU A 190 -19.57 -36.78 4.35
CA LEU A 190 -20.76 -37.55 4.01
C LEU A 190 -20.93 -37.71 2.50
N VAL A 191 -20.75 -36.64 1.71
CA VAL A 191 -20.82 -36.69 0.24
C VAL A 191 -19.74 -37.62 -0.33
N ARG A 192 -18.49 -37.54 0.18
CA ARG A 192 -17.40 -38.43 -0.24
C ARG A 192 -17.72 -39.90 0.01
N ALA A 193 -18.30 -40.21 1.16
CA ALA A 193 -18.60 -41.59 1.56
C ALA A 193 -19.77 -42.20 0.78
N ARG A 194 -20.78 -41.39 0.43
CA ARG A 194 -22.06 -41.87 -0.10
C ARG A 194 -22.20 -41.72 -1.61
N ASP A 195 -21.96 -40.51 -2.13
CA ASP A 195 -22.46 -40.11 -3.45
C ASP A 195 -21.37 -39.66 -4.43
N ALA A 196 -20.15 -39.33 -3.97
CA ALA A 196 -19.06 -38.93 -4.85
C ALA A 196 -18.77 -39.93 -5.99
N PRO A 197 -18.78 -41.27 -5.77
CA PRO A 197 -18.62 -42.24 -6.86
C PRO A 197 -19.75 -42.18 -7.89
N LYS A 198 -21.00 -41.98 -7.46
CA LYS A 198 -22.18 -41.87 -8.35
C LYS A 198 -22.16 -40.57 -9.15
N ILE A 199 -21.76 -39.47 -8.51
CA ILE A 199 -21.59 -38.17 -9.16
C ILE A 199 -20.50 -38.28 -10.23
N ALA A 200 -19.36 -38.91 -9.92
CA ALA A 200 -18.30 -39.13 -10.90
C ALA A 200 -18.74 -40.01 -12.08
N ALA A 201 -19.52 -41.07 -11.83
CA ALA A 201 -20.13 -41.86 -12.89
C ALA A 201 -21.07 -41.02 -13.78
N SER A 202 -21.82 -40.08 -13.18
CA SER A 202 -22.69 -39.15 -13.92
C SER A 202 -21.92 -38.31 -14.91
N TRP A 203 -20.77 -37.74 -14.53
CA TRP A 203 -19.96 -36.94 -15.46
C TRP A 203 -19.46 -37.77 -16.65
N ARG A 204 -19.00 -39.01 -16.41
CA ARG A 204 -18.57 -39.90 -17.51
C ARG A 204 -19.72 -40.19 -18.47
N GLU A 205 -20.90 -40.53 -17.95
CA GLU A 205 -22.07 -40.83 -18.77
C GLU A 205 -22.57 -39.61 -19.56
N ILE A 206 -22.55 -38.41 -18.97
CA ILE A 206 -22.89 -37.16 -19.64
C ILE A 206 -21.91 -36.90 -20.79
N LEU A 207 -20.60 -36.99 -20.53
CA LEU A 207 -19.56 -36.72 -21.52
C LEU A 207 -19.52 -37.79 -22.63
N ALA A 208 -19.84 -39.04 -22.33
CA ALA A 208 -19.93 -40.09 -23.34
C ALA A 208 -21.04 -39.84 -24.37
N LYS A 209 -22.15 -39.22 -23.95
CA LYS A 209 -23.35 -39.04 -24.80
C LYS A 209 -23.41 -37.67 -25.46
N TRP A 210 -23.29 -36.59 -24.69
CA TRP A 210 -23.58 -35.22 -25.15
C TRP A 210 -22.43 -34.56 -25.91
N ARG A 211 -21.25 -35.19 -25.96
CA ARG A 211 -20.03 -34.63 -26.54
C ARG A 211 -20.14 -34.16 -27.98
N GLN A 212 -21.02 -34.76 -28.78
CA GLN A 212 -21.25 -34.38 -30.18
C GLN A 212 -22.62 -33.70 -30.40
N GLU A 213 -23.47 -33.65 -29.38
CA GLU A 213 -24.88 -33.22 -29.51
C GLU A 213 -25.12 -31.83 -28.91
N GLU A 214 -24.66 -31.57 -27.68
CA GLU A 214 -24.98 -30.33 -26.95
C GLU A 214 -23.74 -29.79 -26.21
N PRO A 215 -22.97 -28.86 -26.81
CA PRO A 215 -21.71 -28.37 -26.25
C PRO A 215 -21.91 -27.63 -24.92
N ALA A 216 -23.04 -26.95 -24.71
CA ALA A 216 -23.31 -26.22 -23.47
C ALA A 216 -23.41 -27.15 -22.24
N VAL A 217 -23.98 -28.36 -22.41
CA VAL A 217 -24.07 -29.37 -21.34
C VAL A 217 -22.68 -29.94 -21.04
N VAL A 218 -21.86 -30.16 -22.06
CA VAL A 218 -20.47 -30.63 -21.94
C VAL A 218 -19.61 -29.61 -21.20
N GLU A 219 -19.69 -28.33 -21.59
CA GLU A 219 -19.00 -27.22 -20.93
C GLU A 219 -19.38 -27.13 -19.45
N SER A 220 -20.69 -27.14 -19.14
CA SER A 220 -21.17 -27.10 -17.76
C SER A 220 -20.72 -28.33 -16.96
N CYS A 221 -20.67 -29.50 -17.58
CA CYS A 221 -20.21 -30.73 -16.94
C CYS A 221 -18.73 -30.66 -16.58
N LEU A 222 -17.89 -30.20 -17.52
CA LEU A 222 -16.45 -30.02 -17.30
C LEU A 222 -16.20 -28.99 -16.20
N LYS A 223 -16.82 -27.81 -16.27
CA LYS A 223 -16.69 -26.76 -15.22
C LYS A 223 -17.11 -27.26 -13.83
N THR A 224 -18.19 -28.05 -13.76
CA THR A 224 -18.62 -28.66 -12.49
C THR A 224 -17.57 -29.64 -11.98
N LEU A 225 -17.08 -30.52 -12.86
CA LEU A 225 -16.05 -31.51 -12.51
C LEU A 225 -14.78 -30.81 -12.03
N SER A 226 -14.27 -29.77 -12.72
CA SER A 226 -13.03 -29.07 -12.32
C SER A 226 -13.13 -28.50 -10.89
N ARG A 227 -14.26 -27.89 -10.52
CA ARG A 227 -14.48 -27.36 -9.15
C ARG A 227 -14.46 -28.46 -8.08
N TRP A 228 -15.02 -29.62 -8.39
CA TRP A 228 -15.17 -30.73 -7.44
C TRP A 228 -13.86 -31.49 -7.19
N VAL A 229 -12.94 -31.52 -8.16
CA VAL A 229 -11.64 -32.23 -8.07
C VAL A 229 -10.84 -31.88 -6.81
N SER A 230 -10.90 -30.61 -6.39
CA SER A 230 -10.16 -30.08 -5.25
C SER A 230 -10.45 -30.80 -3.92
N TRP A 231 -11.62 -31.43 -3.78
CA TRP A 231 -12.05 -32.03 -2.51
C TRP A 231 -12.62 -33.45 -2.59
N ILE A 232 -12.89 -34.04 -3.75
CA ILE A 232 -13.27 -35.48 -3.85
C ILE A 232 -12.03 -36.40 -3.95
N ASP A 233 -12.17 -37.72 -4.05
CA ASP A 233 -11.03 -38.61 -4.36
C ASP A 233 -10.62 -38.47 -5.85
N ILE A 234 -9.31 -38.37 -6.11
CA ILE A 234 -8.78 -38.20 -7.47
C ILE A 234 -8.99 -39.45 -8.33
N SER A 235 -9.00 -40.63 -7.71
CA SER A 235 -9.20 -41.90 -8.40
C SER A 235 -10.55 -41.99 -9.13
N LEU A 236 -11.56 -41.26 -8.64
CA LEU A 236 -12.89 -41.20 -9.23
C LEU A 236 -12.94 -40.40 -10.53
N VAL A 237 -12.00 -39.48 -10.72
CA VAL A 237 -11.96 -38.56 -11.86
C VAL A 237 -10.97 -39.03 -12.92
N VAL A 238 -9.86 -39.67 -12.52
CA VAL A 238 -8.72 -39.97 -13.38
C VAL A 238 -8.75 -41.41 -13.93
N GLY A 239 -9.93 -41.91 -14.33
CA GLY A 239 -10.07 -43.22 -15.00
C GLY A 239 -9.71 -43.16 -16.49
N ASP A 240 -9.28 -44.28 -17.08
CA ASP A 240 -8.84 -44.36 -18.49
C ASP A 240 -9.89 -43.83 -19.49
N GLU A 241 -11.17 -44.14 -19.28
CA GLU A 241 -12.27 -43.65 -20.14
C GLU A 241 -12.44 -42.13 -20.04
N MET A 242 -12.39 -41.58 -18.82
CA MET A 242 -12.51 -40.14 -18.61
C MET A 242 -11.30 -39.40 -19.19
N LEU A 243 -10.09 -39.92 -18.98
CA LEU A 243 -8.90 -39.37 -19.61
C LEU A 243 -9.01 -39.41 -21.14
N GLY A 244 -9.54 -40.49 -21.71
CA GLY A 244 -9.83 -40.60 -23.14
C GLY A 244 -10.75 -39.49 -23.63
N TYR A 245 -11.88 -39.23 -22.94
CA TYR A 245 -12.78 -38.14 -23.30
C TYR A 245 -12.13 -36.76 -23.15
N LEU A 246 -11.39 -36.50 -22.07
CA LEU A 246 -10.73 -35.21 -21.84
C LEU A 246 -9.67 -34.93 -22.91
N LEU A 247 -8.85 -35.93 -23.27
CA LEU A 247 -7.83 -35.79 -24.31
C LEU A 247 -8.46 -35.56 -25.69
N ASP A 248 -9.52 -36.30 -25.99
CA ASP A 248 -10.22 -36.18 -27.27
C ASP A 248 -10.93 -34.81 -27.35
N ILE A 249 -11.46 -34.26 -26.26
CA ILE A 249 -12.02 -32.89 -26.24
C ILE A 249 -10.90 -31.83 -26.35
N ALA A 250 -9.84 -31.94 -25.55
CA ALA A 250 -8.74 -30.97 -25.52
C ALA A 250 -7.98 -30.91 -26.85
N GLY A 251 -7.91 -32.02 -27.59
CA GLY A 251 -7.28 -32.10 -28.92
C GLY A 251 -8.17 -31.62 -30.08
N GLN A 252 -9.42 -31.22 -29.83
CA GLN A 252 -10.30 -30.69 -30.89
C GLN A 252 -9.74 -29.37 -31.44
N GLN A 253 -9.75 -29.25 -32.77
CA GLN A 253 -9.39 -28.01 -33.44
C GLN A 253 -10.57 -27.05 -33.41
N GLY A 254 -10.33 -25.80 -33.01
CA GLY A 254 -11.32 -24.72 -33.14
C GLY A 254 -11.64 -24.48 -34.61
N VAL A 255 -12.90 -24.15 -34.93
CA VAL A 255 -13.33 -23.87 -36.31
C VAL A 255 -13.01 -22.40 -36.63
N GLY A 256 -11.77 -22.14 -37.02
CA GLY A 256 -11.37 -20.91 -37.71
C GLY A 256 -11.10 -19.65 -36.84
N PRO A 257 -10.69 -18.55 -37.49
CA PRO A 257 -9.89 -17.46 -36.91
C PRO A 257 -10.64 -16.36 -36.14
N SER A 258 -11.93 -16.54 -35.80
CA SER A 258 -12.74 -15.50 -35.13
C SER A 258 -13.69 -16.07 -34.06
N SER A 259 -13.29 -17.18 -33.43
CA SER A 259 -14.23 -18.06 -32.73
C SER A 259 -13.84 -18.35 -31.27
N SER A 260 -13.21 -17.42 -30.54
CA SER A 260 -12.96 -17.57 -29.09
C SER A 260 -14.25 -17.90 -28.33
N ASP A 261 -15.40 -17.39 -28.79
CA ASP A 261 -16.72 -17.69 -28.21
C ASP A 261 -17.47 -18.88 -28.86
N SER A 262 -16.83 -19.62 -29.77
CA SER A 262 -17.47 -20.81 -30.32
C SER A 262 -17.73 -21.83 -29.20
N PRO A 263 -18.90 -22.50 -29.21
CA PRO A 263 -19.19 -23.53 -28.22
C PRO A 263 -18.13 -24.64 -28.16
N GLN A 264 -17.50 -24.97 -29.30
CA GLN A 264 -16.44 -25.98 -29.38
C GLN A 264 -15.14 -25.50 -28.73
N THR A 265 -14.75 -24.24 -28.94
CA THR A 265 -13.60 -23.62 -28.27
C THR A 265 -13.77 -23.61 -26.76
N ARG A 266 -14.94 -23.16 -26.26
CA ARG A 266 -15.23 -23.16 -24.82
C ARG A 266 -15.18 -24.54 -24.18
N VAL A 267 -15.64 -25.57 -24.89
CA VAL A 267 -15.58 -26.97 -24.44
C VAL A 267 -14.15 -27.49 -24.39
N ARG A 268 -13.31 -27.17 -25.39
CA ARG A 268 -11.87 -27.48 -25.40
C ARG A 268 -11.18 -26.82 -24.22
N ASP A 269 -11.40 -25.53 -24.00
CA ASP A 269 -10.73 -24.77 -22.95
C ASP A 269 -11.16 -25.25 -21.56
N ALA A 270 -12.45 -25.59 -21.37
CA ALA A 270 -12.96 -26.21 -20.15
C ALA A 270 -12.31 -27.59 -19.86
N ALA A 271 -11.93 -28.35 -20.90
CA ALA A 271 -11.21 -29.60 -20.73
C ALA A 271 -9.75 -29.37 -20.30
N ILE A 272 -9.08 -28.34 -20.83
CA ILE A 272 -7.73 -27.95 -20.41
C ILE A 272 -7.72 -27.40 -18.98
N ASP A 273 -8.71 -26.58 -18.61
CA ASP A 273 -8.91 -26.12 -17.23
C ASP A 273 -9.15 -27.31 -16.28
N THR A 274 -9.92 -28.31 -16.73
CA THR A 274 -10.11 -29.56 -15.98
C THR A 274 -8.79 -30.30 -15.75
N PHE A 275 -7.92 -30.42 -16.76
CA PHE A 275 -6.58 -30.97 -16.57
C PHE A 275 -5.77 -30.16 -15.56
N THR A 276 -5.83 -28.84 -15.66
CA THR A 276 -5.13 -27.94 -14.75
C THR A 276 -5.57 -28.14 -13.30
N GLU A 277 -6.87 -28.30 -13.03
CA GLU A 277 -7.39 -28.57 -11.68
C GLU A 277 -7.03 -29.98 -11.17
N ILE A 278 -7.05 -31.00 -12.04
CA ILE A 278 -6.59 -32.36 -11.70
C ILE A 278 -5.11 -32.33 -11.26
N VAL A 279 -4.28 -31.58 -11.97
CA VAL A 279 -2.87 -31.41 -11.64
C VAL A 279 -2.69 -30.58 -10.37
N SER A 280 -3.45 -29.50 -10.20
CA SER A 280 -3.31 -28.55 -9.08
C SER A 280 -3.77 -29.10 -7.73
N LYS A 281 -4.46 -30.24 -7.71
CA LYS A 281 -4.91 -30.89 -6.48
C LYS A 281 -3.73 -31.20 -5.53
N LYS A 282 -3.78 -30.74 -4.28
CA LYS A 282 -2.69 -30.98 -3.31
C LYS A 282 -2.54 -32.48 -2.98
N MET A 283 -1.34 -33.02 -3.18
CA MET A 283 -0.98 -34.41 -2.89
C MET A 283 0.47 -34.51 -2.39
N LYS A 284 0.88 -35.68 -1.88
CA LYS A 284 2.29 -35.91 -1.55
C LYS A 284 3.15 -35.88 -2.83
N PRO A 285 4.42 -35.46 -2.75
CA PRO A 285 5.29 -35.37 -3.93
C PRO A 285 5.38 -36.65 -4.76
N ALA A 286 5.51 -37.81 -4.12
CA ALA A 286 5.60 -39.10 -4.83
C ALA A 286 4.33 -39.41 -5.63
N ASP A 287 3.16 -39.29 -4.99
CA ASP A 287 1.87 -39.53 -5.62
C ASP A 287 1.62 -38.53 -6.77
N LYS A 288 2.08 -37.29 -6.59
CA LYS A 288 1.98 -36.22 -7.59
C LYS A 288 2.79 -36.52 -8.85
N ILE A 289 4.04 -36.97 -8.70
CA ILE A 289 4.87 -37.36 -9.84
C ILE A 289 4.27 -38.57 -10.56
N SER A 290 3.79 -39.57 -9.83
CA SER A 290 3.09 -40.72 -10.43
C SER A 290 1.84 -40.29 -11.21
N LEU A 291 1.07 -39.34 -10.69
CA LEU A 291 -0.09 -38.77 -11.39
C LEU A 291 0.31 -38.06 -12.69
N ILE A 292 1.36 -37.23 -12.66
CA ILE A 292 1.86 -36.51 -13.85
C ILE A 292 2.28 -37.50 -14.94
N VAL A 293 2.98 -38.58 -14.56
CA VAL A 293 3.38 -39.64 -15.49
C VAL A 293 2.15 -40.39 -16.03
N PHE A 294 1.19 -40.73 -15.16
CA PHE A 294 -0.04 -41.43 -15.54
C PHE A 294 -0.86 -40.63 -16.56
N LEU A 295 -1.00 -39.32 -16.36
CA LEU A 295 -1.69 -38.41 -17.27
C LEU A 295 -0.94 -38.15 -18.58
N ARG A 296 0.32 -38.59 -18.70
CA ARG A 296 1.21 -38.36 -19.85
C ARG A 296 1.32 -36.88 -20.23
N LEU A 297 1.35 -36.00 -19.22
CA LEU A 297 1.33 -34.54 -19.43
C LEU A 297 2.42 -34.01 -20.36
N PRO A 298 3.67 -34.54 -20.36
CA PRO A 298 4.67 -34.08 -21.34
C PRO A 298 4.20 -34.24 -22.78
N THR A 299 3.57 -35.38 -23.11
CA THR A 299 3.02 -35.65 -24.44
C THR A 299 1.81 -34.76 -24.73
N VAL A 300 0.89 -34.64 -23.77
CA VAL A 300 -0.32 -33.82 -23.92
C VAL A 300 0.03 -32.36 -24.19
N VAL A 301 0.88 -31.76 -23.35
CA VAL A 301 1.33 -30.37 -23.52
C VAL A 301 2.06 -30.19 -24.85
N HIS A 302 2.95 -31.12 -25.21
CA HIS A 302 3.66 -31.03 -26.49
C HIS A 302 2.69 -31.04 -27.68
N THR A 303 1.69 -31.92 -27.67
CA THR A 303 0.66 -31.98 -28.72
C THR A 303 -0.19 -30.70 -28.77
N LEU A 304 -0.57 -30.14 -27.61
CA LEU A 304 -1.32 -28.87 -27.56
C LEU A 304 -0.50 -27.71 -28.16
N LEU A 305 0.78 -27.62 -27.82
CA LEU A 305 1.67 -26.56 -28.34
C LEU A 305 1.96 -26.70 -29.85
N GLN A 306 1.78 -27.90 -30.43
CA GLN A 306 1.90 -28.17 -31.86
C GLN A 306 0.59 -27.98 -32.64
N MET A 307 -0.49 -27.58 -31.96
CA MET A 307 -1.73 -27.27 -32.67
C MET A 307 -1.50 -26.09 -33.62
N PRO A 308 -2.08 -26.10 -34.84
CA PRO A 308 -1.94 -24.99 -35.79
C PRO A 308 -2.25 -23.61 -35.19
N ALA A 309 -3.22 -23.55 -34.27
CA ALA A 309 -3.60 -22.36 -33.50
C ALA A 309 -2.46 -21.75 -32.68
N LEU A 310 -1.51 -22.57 -32.21
CA LEU A 310 -0.40 -22.13 -31.35
C LEU A 310 0.98 -22.13 -32.04
N GLU A 311 1.16 -22.96 -33.08
CA GLU A 311 2.44 -23.10 -33.79
C GLU A 311 2.45 -22.35 -35.12
N ALA A 312 1.46 -22.61 -35.99
CA ALA A 312 1.43 -22.03 -37.34
C ALA A 312 0.94 -20.57 -37.35
N GLN A 313 0.04 -20.22 -36.42
CA GLN A 313 -0.57 -18.90 -36.32
C GLN A 313 0.12 -17.96 -35.33
N ARG A 314 1.25 -18.37 -34.71
CA ARG A 314 1.92 -17.63 -33.64
C ARG A 314 2.20 -16.16 -33.93
N PHE A 315 2.61 -15.85 -35.16
CA PHE A 315 2.96 -14.49 -35.61
C PHE A 315 1.90 -13.89 -36.53
N THR A 316 0.63 -14.25 -36.30
CA THR A 316 -0.51 -13.81 -37.10
C THR A 316 -1.64 -13.30 -36.20
N SER A 317 -2.55 -12.50 -36.75
CA SER A 317 -3.75 -12.02 -36.05
C SER A 317 -4.68 -13.13 -35.56
N ASP A 318 -4.52 -14.34 -36.10
CA ASP A 318 -5.38 -15.49 -35.82
C ASP A 318 -4.83 -16.36 -34.67
N TYR A 319 -3.83 -15.86 -33.93
CA TYR A 319 -3.25 -16.56 -32.78
C TYR A 319 -4.26 -16.71 -31.64
N ASP A 320 -4.42 -17.94 -31.14
CA ASP A 320 -5.34 -18.26 -30.05
C ASP A 320 -4.66 -17.99 -28.69
N THR A 321 -4.68 -16.72 -28.25
CA THR A 321 -4.08 -16.24 -27.00
C THR A 321 -4.71 -16.92 -25.78
N ASP A 322 -6.03 -17.09 -25.77
CA ASP A 322 -6.78 -17.78 -24.71
C ASP A 322 -6.28 -19.22 -24.54
N LEU A 323 -6.17 -19.98 -25.63
CA LEU A 323 -5.63 -21.33 -25.58
C LEU A 323 -4.19 -21.34 -25.07
N ALA A 324 -3.35 -20.41 -25.53
CA ALA A 324 -1.96 -20.32 -25.10
C ALA A 324 -1.85 -20.04 -23.59
N GLU A 325 -2.68 -19.14 -23.04
CA GLU A 325 -2.76 -18.84 -21.61
C GLU A 325 -3.25 -20.06 -20.80
N LYS A 326 -4.25 -20.80 -21.30
CA LYS A 326 -4.75 -22.04 -20.69
C LYS A 326 -3.67 -23.12 -20.63
N VAL A 327 -2.93 -23.33 -21.71
CA VAL A 327 -1.80 -24.27 -21.75
C VAL A 327 -0.65 -23.79 -20.85
N ALA A 328 -0.39 -22.48 -20.81
CA ALA A 328 0.59 -21.88 -19.91
C ALA A 328 0.25 -22.12 -18.44
N ARG A 329 -1.02 -21.98 -18.03
CA ARG A 329 -1.49 -22.32 -16.67
C ARG A 329 -1.23 -23.80 -16.33
N LEU A 330 -1.52 -24.71 -17.25
CA LEU A 330 -1.26 -26.15 -17.07
C LEU A 330 0.24 -26.44 -16.91
N VAL A 331 1.09 -25.85 -17.75
CA VAL A 331 2.56 -26.00 -17.65
C VAL A 331 3.07 -25.40 -16.35
N ASN A 332 2.62 -24.21 -15.98
CA ASN A 332 3.01 -23.53 -14.76
C ASN A 332 2.68 -24.38 -13.52
N ALA A 333 1.45 -24.90 -13.43
CA ALA A 333 1.02 -25.78 -12.33
C ALA A 333 1.86 -27.07 -12.28
N THR A 334 2.09 -27.71 -13.43
CA THR A 334 2.85 -28.97 -13.53
C THR A 334 4.31 -28.77 -13.11
N VAL A 335 5.00 -27.79 -13.70
CA VAL A 335 6.42 -27.52 -13.42
C VAL A 335 6.62 -27.13 -11.96
N THR A 336 5.75 -26.29 -11.41
CA THR A 336 5.79 -25.89 -10.01
C THR A 336 5.77 -27.11 -9.08
N ASP A 337 4.89 -28.09 -9.33
CA ASP A 337 4.83 -29.32 -8.52
C ASP A 337 6.03 -30.25 -8.74
N VAL A 338 6.57 -30.33 -9.96
CA VAL A 338 7.81 -31.07 -10.23
C VAL A 338 8.98 -30.45 -9.47
N VAL A 339 9.13 -29.12 -9.49
CA VAL A 339 10.16 -28.41 -8.69
C VAL A 339 9.99 -28.73 -7.20
N ARG A 340 8.77 -28.60 -6.66
CA ARG A 340 8.50 -28.93 -5.24
C ARG A 340 8.91 -30.36 -4.89
N ALA A 341 8.67 -31.33 -5.79
CA ALA A 341 9.07 -32.71 -5.57
C ALA A 341 10.59 -32.91 -5.55
N LEU A 342 11.32 -32.18 -6.41
CA LEU A 342 12.78 -32.17 -6.43
C LEU A 342 13.39 -31.54 -5.17
N GLU A 343 12.73 -30.54 -4.59
CA GLU A 343 13.22 -29.81 -3.41
C GLU A 343 12.87 -30.49 -2.08
N ALA A 344 11.76 -31.22 -2.02
CA ALA A 344 11.29 -31.85 -0.80
C ALA A 344 12.31 -32.88 -0.25
N ALA A 345 12.68 -32.71 1.03
CA ALA A 345 13.68 -33.53 1.70
C ALA A 345 13.26 -35.01 1.83
N ASP A 346 11.96 -35.25 2.00
CA ASP A 346 11.37 -36.57 2.22
C ASP A 346 11.03 -37.32 0.92
N THR A 347 11.34 -36.76 -0.25
CA THR A 347 11.07 -37.42 -1.54
C THR A 347 12.06 -38.58 -1.78
N PRO A 348 11.57 -39.80 -2.14
CA PRO A 348 12.44 -40.92 -2.49
C PRO A 348 13.34 -40.62 -3.70
N ASP A 349 14.54 -41.17 -3.73
CA ASP A 349 15.53 -40.89 -4.80
C ASP A 349 15.07 -41.35 -6.19
N ASP A 350 14.31 -42.45 -6.29
CA ASP A 350 13.73 -42.90 -7.56
C ASP A 350 12.67 -41.91 -8.07
N THR A 351 11.85 -41.35 -7.17
CA THR A 351 10.88 -40.30 -7.51
C THR A 351 11.60 -39.02 -7.95
N ARG A 352 12.71 -38.65 -7.29
CA ARG A 352 13.52 -37.48 -7.69
C ARG A 352 14.10 -37.64 -9.10
N ARG A 353 14.56 -38.84 -9.46
CA ARG A 353 15.06 -39.11 -10.82
C ARG A 353 13.97 -38.92 -11.87
N VAL A 354 12.80 -39.51 -11.65
CA VAL A 354 11.65 -39.34 -12.55
C VAL A 354 11.21 -37.87 -12.64
N ALA A 355 11.24 -37.14 -11.52
CA ALA A 355 10.94 -35.71 -11.52
C ALA A 355 11.98 -34.89 -12.31
N ASP A 356 13.26 -35.26 -12.27
CA ASP A 356 14.32 -34.61 -13.06
C ASP A 356 14.13 -34.87 -14.56
N ASP A 357 13.79 -36.11 -14.95
CA ASP A 357 13.47 -36.47 -16.34
C ASP A 357 12.25 -35.67 -16.85
N LEU A 358 11.21 -35.53 -16.02
CA LEU A 358 10.04 -34.70 -16.34
C LEU A 358 10.42 -33.23 -16.47
N MET A 359 11.26 -32.70 -15.59
CA MET A 359 11.73 -31.32 -15.66
C MET A 359 12.41 -31.06 -17.00
N GLN A 360 13.33 -31.93 -17.42
CA GLN A 360 14.02 -31.82 -18.71
C GLN A 360 13.05 -31.83 -19.89
N ALA A 361 11.98 -32.63 -19.82
CA ALA A 361 10.95 -32.67 -20.86
C ALA A 361 10.10 -31.38 -20.93
N PHE A 362 9.87 -30.70 -19.79
CA PHE A 362 9.06 -29.48 -19.74
C PHE A 362 9.83 -28.18 -20.01
N VAL A 363 11.14 -28.15 -19.79
CA VAL A 363 11.94 -26.91 -19.99
C VAL A 363 11.78 -26.31 -21.40
N PRO A 364 11.83 -27.05 -22.51
CA PRO A 364 11.61 -26.47 -23.83
C PRO A 364 10.22 -25.84 -23.99
N ASN A 365 9.19 -26.47 -23.42
CA ASN A 365 7.82 -25.95 -23.45
C ASN A 365 7.69 -24.67 -22.61
N LEU A 366 8.33 -24.65 -21.43
CA LEU A 366 8.39 -23.48 -20.56
C LEU A 366 9.10 -22.30 -21.25
N LEU A 367 10.23 -22.56 -21.92
CA LEU A 367 10.95 -21.55 -22.68
C LEU A 367 10.14 -21.00 -23.86
N ARG A 368 9.41 -21.87 -24.58
CA ARG A 368 8.53 -21.46 -25.68
C ARG A 368 7.47 -20.44 -25.23
N LEU A 369 6.87 -20.69 -24.06
CA LEU A 369 5.81 -19.86 -23.45
C LEU A 369 6.38 -18.62 -22.76
N LEU A 370 7.58 -18.70 -22.17
CA LEU A 370 8.26 -17.54 -21.60
C LEU A 370 8.64 -16.52 -22.69
N SER A 371 9.00 -17.00 -23.88
CA SER A 371 9.35 -16.20 -25.06
C SER A 371 8.16 -15.91 -25.98
N ASP A 372 6.93 -16.03 -25.48
CA ASP A 372 5.74 -15.71 -26.27
C ASP A 372 5.65 -14.20 -26.56
N GLU A 373 5.03 -13.85 -27.70
CA GLU A 373 4.88 -12.46 -28.12
C GLU A 373 3.98 -11.71 -27.14
N TYR A 374 2.90 -12.35 -26.70
CA TYR A 374 1.94 -11.77 -25.75
C TYR A 374 2.41 -11.89 -24.29
N ASP A 375 2.38 -10.78 -23.59
CA ASP A 375 2.89 -10.63 -22.22
C ASP A 375 2.10 -11.41 -21.16
N GLU A 376 0.81 -11.65 -21.40
CA GLU A 376 -0.06 -12.45 -20.51
C GLU A 376 0.41 -13.91 -20.41
N ILE A 377 0.83 -14.50 -21.54
CA ILE A 377 1.31 -15.88 -21.62
C ILE A 377 2.65 -16.00 -20.88
N CYS A 378 3.56 -15.05 -21.13
CA CYS A 378 4.83 -14.93 -20.41
C CYS A 378 4.58 -14.83 -18.90
N SER A 379 3.71 -13.90 -18.49
CA SER A 379 3.35 -13.63 -17.09
C SER A 379 2.81 -14.86 -16.36
N THR A 380 2.04 -15.70 -17.05
CA THR A 380 1.45 -16.92 -16.51
C THR A 380 2.51 -17.95 -16.08
N VAL A 381 3.66 -18.01 -16.76
CA VAL A 381 4.72 -19.01 -16.47
C VAL A 381 5.85 -18.50 -15.57
N ILE A 382 5.90 -17.20 -15.26
CA ILE A 382 6.96 -16.59 -14.43
C ILE A 382 7.12 -17.30 -13.08
N HIS A 383 6.02 -17.72 -12.45
CA HIS A 383 6.08 -18.41 -11.17
C HIS A 383 6.87 -19.73 -11.27
N ALA A 384 6.56 -20.58 -12.25
CA ALA A 384 7.30 -21.82 -12.49
C ALA A 384 8.77 -21.58 -12.83
N VAL A 385 9.08 -20.54 -13.63
CA VAL A 385 10.47 -20.16 -13.93
C VAL A 385 11.20 -19.71 -12.67
N THR A 386 10.54 -18.92 -11.81
CA THR A 386 11.09 -18.46 -10.53
C THR A 386 11.43 -19.64 -9.62
N ASP A 387 10.52 -20.61 -9.49
CA ASP A 387 10.71 -21.81 -8.69
C ASP A 387 11.86 -22.66 -9.25
N LEU A 388 11.90 -22.86 -10.56
CA LEU A 388 12.98 -23.59 -11.24
C LEU A 388 14.34 -22.94 -10.97
N LEU A 389 14.47 -21.62 -11.19
CA LEU A 389 15.73 -20.90 -10.98
C LEU A 389 16.15 -20.94 -9.50
N ASN A 390 15.22 -20.81 -8.56
CA ASN A 390 15.52 -20.94 -7.13
C ASN A 390 15.98 -22.36 -6.77
N ALA A 391 15.38 -23.39 -7.36
CA ALA A 391 15.82 -24.77 -7.16
C ALA A 391 17.24 -24.99 -7.69
N LEU A 392 17.54 -24.48 -8.90
CA LEU A 392 18.89 -24.50 -9.48
C LEU A 392 19.90 -23.78 -8.58
N ARG A 393 19.55 -22.59 -8.07
CA ARG A 393 20.38 -21.84 -7.11
C ARG A 393 20.69 -22.63 -5.85
N ARG A 394 19.71 -23.35 -5.28
CA ARG A 394 19.91 -24.22 -4.11
C ARG A 394 20.76 -25.45 -4.43
N ILE A 395 20.68 -25.98 -5.65
CA ILE A 395 21.56 -27.07 -6.10
C ILE A 395 23.01 -26.57 -6.16
N VAL A 396 23.28 -25.41 -6.77
CA VAL A 396 24.64 -24.82 -6.81
C VAL A 396 25.22 -24.64 -5.42
N SER A 397 24.41 -24.10 -4.48
CA SER A 397 24.84 -23.88 -3.10
C SER A 397 25.18 -25.18 -2.36
N ARG A 398 24.56 -26.32 -2.71
CA ARG A 398 24.80 -27.63 -2.08
C ARG A 398 25.95 -28.40 -2.73
N SER A 399 26.10 -28.29 -4.05
CA SER A 399 27.06 -29.05 -4.87
C SER A 399 28.45 -28.42 -4.95
N GLY A 400 28.75 -27.39 -4.14
CA GLY A 400 30.05 -26.73 -4.14
C GLY A 400 30.31 -25.81 -5.34
N GLY A 401 29.25 -25.28 -5.96
CA GLY A 401 29.37 -24.24 -6.99
C GLY A 401 29.18 -24.70 -8.45
N ALA A 402 28.91 -25.98 -8.72
CA ALA A 402 28.71 -26.48 -10.08
C ALA A 402 27.24 -26.89 -10.35
N LEU A 403 26.69 -26.39 -11.46
CA LEU A 403 25.41 -26.84 -12.01
C LEU A 403 25.64 -28.10 -12.87
N SER A 404 24.61 -28.94 -13.02
CA SER A 404 24.65 -30.02 -14.02
C SER A 404 24.91 -29.43 -15.41
N PRO A 405 25.72 -30.08 -16.27
CA PRO A 405 26.02 -29.57 -17.62
C PRO A 405 24.77 -29.29 -18.46
N GLN A 406 23.70 -30.03 -18.22
CA GLN A 406 22.44 -29.89 -18.94
C GLN A 406 21.70 -28.60 -18.56
N TYR A 407 21.57 -28.32 -17.26
CA TYR A 407 20.97 -27.07 -16.79
C TYR A 407 21.88 -25.86 -17.07
N ALA A 408 23.20 -26.04 -17.07
CA ALA A 408 24.15 -24.97 -17.38
C ALA A 408 24.00 -24.50 -18.83
N ALA A 409 23.73 -25.42 -19.76
CA ALA A 409 23.49 -25.09 -21.17
C ALA A 409 22.16 -24.35 -21.41
N LEU A 410 21.19 -24.47 -20.50
CA LEU A 410 19.86 -23.86 -20.62
C LEU A 410 19.81 -22.42 -20.09
N LEU A 411 20.67 -22.10 -19.11
CA LEU A 411 20.68 -20.80 -18.44
C LEU A 411 20.87 -19.60 -19.40
N PRO A 412 21.75 -19.66 -20.43
CA PRO A 412 21.87 -18.61 -21.42
C PRO A 412 20.57 -18.38 -22.20
N SER A 413 19.87 -19.45 -22.60
CA SER A 413 18.61 -19.35 -23.36
C SER A 413 17.47 -18.76 -22.52
N ILE A 414 17.41 -19.09 -21.23
CA ILE A 414 16.47 -18.46 -20.28
C ILE A 414 16.79 -16.96 -20.16
N LEU A 415 18.06 -16.60 -19.96
CA LEU A 415 18.49 -15.21 -19.82
C LEU A 415 18.19 -14.40 -21.09
N GLU A 416 18.47 -14.94 -22.27
CA GLU A 416 18.16 -14.28 -23.55
C GLU A 416 16.66 -14.09 -23.77
N ALA A 417 15.83 -15.09 -23.41
CA ALA A 417 14.38 -14.95 -23.47
C ALA A 417 13.86 -13.84 -22.52
N ILE A 418 14.38 -13.78 -21.29
CA ILE A 418 14.03 -12.75 -20.32
C ILE A 418 14.38 -11.36 -20.85
N ILE A 419 15.61 -11.17 -21.34
CA ILE A 419 16.05 -9.86 -21.86
C ILE A 419 15.26 -9.46 -23.10
N SER A 420 14.96 -10.42 -23.99
CA SER A 420 14.13 -10.15 -25.17
C SER A 420 12.73 -9.68 -24.79
N LYS A 421 12.12 -10.25 -23.74
CA LYS A 421 10.80 -9.82 -23.23
C LYS A 421 10.84 -8.48 -22.49
N MET A 422 12.02 -7.96 -22.15
CA MET A 422 12.16 -6.62 -21.58
C MET A 422 12.24 -5.55 -22.68
N LYS A 423 12.34 -5.89 -23.97
CA LYS A 423 12.30 -4.93 -25.08
C LYS A 423 10.87 -4.44 -25.32
N TYR A 424 10.69 -3.15 -25.62
CA TYR A 424 9.42 -2.65 -26.16
C TYR A 424 9.06 -3.37 -27.46
N ASP A 425 7.77 -3.65 -27.66
CA ASP A 425 7.27 -4.27 -28.87
C ASP A 425 7.22 -3.27 -30.05
N GLU A 426 6.97 -3.77 -31.27
CA GLU A 426 6.95 -2.93 -32.47
C GLU A 426 5.73 -2.02 -32.56
N THR A 427 4.68 -2.32 -31.82
CA THR A 427 3.40 -1.60 -31.78
C THR A 427 3.33 -0.51 -30.72
N SER A 428 4.24 -0.54 -29.74
CA SER A 428 4.28 0.38 -28.60
C SER A 428 4.59 1.79 -29.08
N SER A 429 3.74 2.73 -28.66
CA SER A 429 3.99 4.16 -28.68
C SER A 429 4.44 4.60 -27.29
N TRP A 430 5.46 5.45 -27.20
CA TRP A 430 5.92 5.93 -25.89
C TRP A 430 5.24 7.25 -25.54
N GLY A 431 4.55 7.28 -24.40
CA GLY A 431 4.11 8.52 -23.75
C GLY A 431 2.76 9.07 -24.18
N GLU A 432 2.00 8.37 -25.02
CA GLU A 432 0.60 8.67 -25.33
C GLU A 432 -0.31 8.36 -24.11
N GLU A 433 -1.37 9.14 -23.89
CA GLU A 433 -2.24 9.02 -22.71
C GLU A 433 -3.13 7.76 -22.78
N ASP A 434 -3.51 7.33 -23.99
CA ASP A 434 -4.34 6.15 -24.22
C ASP A 434 -3.60 4.83 -23.87
N ASP A 435 -2.27 4.87 -23.79
CA ASP A 435 -1.40 3.70 -23.55
C ASP A 435 -0.88 3.61 -22.09
N GLU A 436 -1.36 4.45 -21.14
CA GLU A 436 -0.82 4.48 -19.77
C GLU A 436 -1.05 3.18 -18.98
N THR A 437 -2.13 2.46 -19.27
CA THR A 437 -2.41 1.15 -18.66
C THR A 437 -1.43 0.10 -19.17
N ASP A 438 -1.22 0.04 -20.49
CA ASP A 438 -0.33 -0.92 -21.14
C ASP A 438 1.13 -0.68 -20.71
N GLU A 439 1.55 0.59 -20.62
CA GLU A 439 2.87 0.97 -20.10
C GLU A 439 3.04 0.52 -18.64
N ALA A 440 2.02 0.72 -17.79
CA ALA A 440 2.09 0.29 -16.40
C ALA A 440 2.20 -1.24 -16.27
N GLU A 441 1.44 -2.00 -17.06
CA GLU A 441 1.51 -3.47 -17.11
C GLU A 441 2.88 -3.96 -17.61
N PHE A 442 3.44 -3.30 -18.63
CA PHE A 442 4.77 -3.60 -19.14
C PHE A 442 5.87 -3.33 -18.10
N GLN A 443 5.80 -2.21 -17.37
CA GLN A 443 6.73 -1.94 -16.27
C GLN A 443 6.59 -2.97 -15.14
N ASP A 444 5.38 -3.43 -14.85
CA ASP A 444 5.12 -4.52 -13.90
C ASP A 444 5.75 -5.84 -14.34
N LEU A 445 5.66 -6.16 -15.64
CA LEU A 445 6.33 -7.31 -16.23
C LEU A 445 7.86 -7.17 -16.11
N ARG A 446 8.45 -6.03 -16.51
CA ARG A 446 9.89 -5.76 -16.38
C ARG A 446 10.38 -5.95 -14.95
N ARG A 447 9.62 -5.48 -13.94
CA ARG A 447 9.97 -5.69 -12.52
C ARG A 447 10.03 -7.17 -12.15
N ARG A 448 9.10 -8.00 -12.66
CA ARG A 448 9.11 -9.46 -12.41
C ARG A 448 10.28 -10.14 -13.15
N LEU A 449 10.57 -9.71 -14.37
CA LEU A 449 11.67 -10.22 -15.19
C LEU A 449 13.05 -9.88 -14.61
N ASP A 450 13.25 -8.66 -14.07
CA ASP A 450 14.48 -8.27 -13.35
C ASP A 450 14.74 -9.19 -12.15
N VAL A 451 13.71 -9.57 -11.39
CA VAL A 451 13.87 -10.56 -10.30
C VAL A 451 14.43 -11.89 -10.83
N LEU A 452 13.97 -12.36 -12.00
CA LEU A 452 14.52 -13.57 -12.62
C LEU A 452 15.99 -13.38 -13.02
N GLN A 453 16.34 -12.24 -13.62
CA GLN A 453 17.72 -11.89 -13.97
C GLN A 453 18.63 -11.90 -12.72
N GLN A 454 18.18 -11.32 -11.61
CA GLN A 454 18.92 -11.30 -10.34
C GLN A 454 19.11 -12.69 -9.75
N ILE A 455 18.13 -13.60 -9.91
CA ILE A 455 18.30 -15.00 -9.51
C ILE A 455 19.37 -15.65 -10.40
N ILE A 456 19.33 -15.47 -11.71
CA ILE A 456 20.36 -15.99 -12.64
C ILE A 456 21.75 -15.45 -12.29
N ALA A 457 21.87 -14.16 -12.03
CA ALA A 457 23.13 -13.52 -11.63
C ALA A 457 23.69 -14.10 -10.31
N SER A 458 22.83 -14.62 -9.44
CA SER A 458 23.25 -15.32 -8.21
C SER A 458 23.66 -16.78 -8.43
N ILE A 459 23.25 -17.39 -9.54
CA ILE A 459 23.62 -18.76 -9.95
C ILE A 459 24.94 -18.72 -10.71
N ASP A 460 25.04 -17.90 -11.75
CA ASP A 460 26.23 -17.70 -12.58
C ASP A 460 26.48 -16.19 -12.80
N PRO A 461 27.27 -15.55 -11.91
CA PRO A 461 27.65 -14.16 -12.04
C PRO A 461 28.38 -13.83 -13.36
N SER A 462 29.24 -14.73 -13.84
CA SER A 462 30.04 -14.51 -15.05
C SER A 462 29.16 -14.44 -16.29
N LEU A 463 28.24 -15.39 -16.46
CA LEU A 463 27.29 -15.42 -17.57
C LEU A 463 26.49 -14.13 -17.65
N TYR A 464 25.99 -13.66 -16.49
CA TYR A 464 25.21 -12.43 -16.41
C TYR A 464 26.05 -11.20 -16.81
N ILE A 465 27.24 -11.02 -16.21
CA ILE A 465 28.13 -9.89 -16.49
C ILE A 465 28.53 -9.85 -17.98
N ASP A 466 28.89 -10.99 -18.56
CA ASP A 466 29.33 -11.06 -19.95
C ASP A 466 28.17 -10.84 -20.94
N THR A 467 26.98 -11.35 -20.65
CA THR A 467 25.77 -11.13 -21.47
C THR A 467 25.36 -9.67 -21.46
N MET A 468 25.30 -9.03 -20.29
CA MET A 468 24.98 -7.61 -20.16
C MET A 468 26.01 -6.73 -20.87
N SER A 469 27.31 -7.02 -20.65
CA SER A 469 28.41 -6.32 -21.34
C SER A 469 28.31 -6.43 -22.85
N ARG A 470 27.94 -7.62 -23.36
CA ARG A 470 27.80 -7.87 -24.80
C ARG A 470 26.64 -7.06 -25.37
N ILE A 471 25.46 -7.09 -24.75
CA ILE A 471 24.25 -6.41 -25.26
C ILE A 471 24.46 -4.89 -25.30
N VAL A 472 24.91 -4.32 -24.18
CA VAL A 472 25.17 -2.88 -24.07
C VAL A 472 26.28 -2.44 -25.03
N GLY A 473 27.42 -3.14 -25.00
CA GLY A 473 28.57 -2.80 -25.84
C GLY A 473 28.28 -2.92 -27.34
N THR A 474 27.51 -3.93 -27.77
CA THR A 474 27.14 -4.09 -29.18
C THR A 474 26.24 -2.95 -29.67
N THR A 475 25.22 -2.61 -28.88
CA THR A 475 24.24 -1.56 -29.23
C THR A 475 24.91 -0.18 -29.30
N LEU A 476 25.75 0.16 -28.31
CA LEU A 476 26.49 1.43 -28.31
C LEU A 476 27.55 1.51 -29.41
N ALA A 477 28.22 0.40 -29.74
CA ALA A 477 29.17 0.35 -30.85
C ALA A 477 28.48 0.58 -32.21
N GLN A 478 27.28 0.01 -32.41
CA GLN A 478 26.46 0.22 -33.60
C GLN A 478 26.03 1.68 -33.74
N LEU A 479 25.61 2.30 -32.63
CA LEU A 479 25.25 3.72 -32.58
C LEU A 479 26.42 4.62 -33.02
N ASN A 480 27.61 4.38 -32.46
CA ASN A 480 28.81 5.19 -32.73
C ASN A 480 29.33 5.04 -34.18
N GLN A 481 29.15 3.88 -34.83
CA GLN A 481 29.64 3.63 -36.19
C GLN A 481 28.61 3.98 -37.27
N GLY A 482 27.32 3.92 -36.94
CA GLY A 482 26.22 3.93 -37.90
C GLY A 482 25.34 5.18 -37.90
N GLY A 483 25.44 6.03 -36.88
CA GLY A 483 24.48 7.12 -36.66
C GLY A 483 23.14 6.61 -36.13
N PHE A 484 22.17 7.52 -36.00
CA PHE A 484 20.87 7.24 -35.36
C PHE A 484 19.97 6.28 -36.16
N ASP A 485 20.16 6.16 -37.48
CA ASP A 485 19.30 5.35 -38.36
C ASP A 485 19.57 3.84 -38.30
N ARG A 486 20.67 3.40 -37.65
CA ARG A 486 21.04 1.98 -37.58
C ARG A 486 20.58 1.27 -36.31
N VAL A 487 20.18 2.01 -35.29
CA VAL A 487 19.76 1.46 -33.99
C VAL A 487 18.36 1.93 -33.72
N ASP A 488 17.43 0.98 -33.65
CA ASP A 488 16.06 1.25 -33.24
C ASP A 488 16.06 1.77 -31.80
N TRP A 489 15.18 2.73 -31.51
CA TRP A 489 15.10 3.35 -30.19
C TRP A 489 14.79 2.30 -29.12
N ARG A 490 14.05 1.25 -29.46
CA ARG A 490 13.70 0.13 -28.57
C ARG A 490 14.90 -0.70 -28.16
N GLU A 491 15.86 -0.88 -29.06
CA GLU A 491 17.12 -1.60 -28.77
C GLU A 491 18.05 -0.74 -27.91
N LEU A 492 18.11 0.55 -28.23
CA LEU A 492 18.88 1.50 -27.42
C LEU A 492 18.28 1.67 -26.01
N GLU A 493 16.95 1.75 -25.92
CA GLU A 493 16.23 1.83 -24.65
C GLU A 493 16.48 0.59 -23.81
N LEU A 494 16.36 -0.61 -24.39
CA LEU A 494 16.68 -1.86 -23.69
C LEU A 494 18.11 -1.87 -23.17
N ALA A 495 19.10 -1.49 -23.98
CA ALA A 495 20.50 -1.45 -23.55
C ALA A 495 20.73 -0.46 -22.39
N LEU A 496 20.07 0.70 -22.42
CA LEU A 496 20.13 1.67 -21.33
C LEU A 496 19.40 1.17 -20.08
N HIS A 497 18.25 0.50 -20.26
CA HIS A 497 17.45 -0.07 -19.16
C HIS A 497 18.22 -1.18 -18.45
N GLU A 498 18.83 -2.09 -19.20
CA GLU A 498 19.71 -3.14 -18.67
C GLU A 498 20.90 -2.54 -17.92
N THR A 499 21.50 -1.46 -18.46
CA THR A 499 22.56 -0.74 -17.73
C THR A 499 22.03 -0.09 -16.45
N PHE A 500 20.81 0.45 -16.47
CA PHE A 500 20.15 1.07 -15.33
C PHE A 500 19.89 0.07 -14.21
N ILE A 501 19.45 -1.16 -14.49
CA ILE A 501 19.20 -2.18 -13.46
C ILE A 501 20.47 -2.98 -13.06
N PHE A 502 21.47 -3.10 -13.95
CA PHE A 502 22.73 -3.80 -13.66
C PHE A 502 23.46 -3.24 -12.42
N GLY A 503 23.25 -1.97 -12.08
CA GLY A 503 23.73 -1.34 -10.86
C GLY A 503 23.25 -1.98 -9.56
N ASP A 504 22.05 -2.56 -9.53
CA ASP A 504 21.56 -3.27 -8.36
C ASP A 504 22.35 -4.54 -8.09
N PHE A 505 22.92 -5.14 -9.12
CA PHE A 505 23.86 -6.25 -8.98
C PHE A 505 25.27 -5.76 -8.64
N ALA A 506 25.77 -4.76 -9.37
CA ALA A 506 27.14 -4.27 -9.22
C ALA A 506 27.41 -3.49 -7.92
N ALA A 507 26.42 -2.76 -7.37
CA ALA A 507 26.61 -1.81 -6.27
C ALA A 507 25.92 -2.17 -4.94
N LYS A 508 25.20 -3.32 -4.86
CA LYS A 508 24.27 -3.68 -3.75
C LYS A 508 24.84 -3.68 -2.32
N ARG A 509 26.16 -3.74 -2.13
CA ARG A 509 26.80 -3.89 -0.80
C ARG A 509 27.95 -2.94 -0.50
N GLU A 510 28.77 -2.61 -1.48
CA GLU A 510 30.02 -1.84 -1.27
C GLU A 510 30.05 -0.54 -2.09
N GLY A 511 28.98 -0.22 -2.82
CA GLY A 511 28.96 0.86 -3.80
C GLY A 511 29.77 0.53 -5.07
N MET A 512 29.80 1.44 -6.03
CA MET A 512 30.59 1.27 -7.27
C MET A 512 32.11 1.35 -7.03
N TYR A 513 32.53 2.17 -6.06
CA TYR A 513 33.93 2.46 -5.78
C TYR A 513 34.27 2.21 -4.31
N ALA A 514 35.43 1.59 -4.06
CA ALA A 514 36.08 1.54 -2.76
C ALA A 514 37.50 2.08 -2.91
N LYS A 515 37.84 3.14 -2.16
CA LYS A 515 39.14 3.83 -2.25
C LYS A 515 39.52 4.23 -3.69
N GLN A 516 38.55 4.75 -4.45
CA GLN A 516 38.70 5.17 -5.86
C GLN A 516 38.96 4.03 -6.88
N GLU A 517 38.94 2.78 -6.45
CA GLU A 517 39.01 1.61 -7.34
C GLU A 517 37.64 0.92 -7.44
N PRO A 518 37.35 0.20 -8.55
CA PRO A 518 36.12 -0.58 -8.66
C PRO A 518 36.03 -1.65 -7.57
N THR A 519 34.87 -1.80 -6.94
CA THR A 519 34.65 -2.79 -5.85
C THR A 519 34.64 -4.24 -6.32
N SER A 520 34.15 -4.48 -7.54
CA SER A 520 34.01 -5.82 -8.10
C SER A 520 34.23 -5.83 -9.62
N ALA A 521 34.35 -7.02 -10.21
CA ALA A 521 34.37 -7.17 -11.66
C ALA A 521 33.10 -6.61 -12.32
N ALA A 522 31.93 -6.77 -11.68
CA ALA A 522 30.67 -6.18 -12.14
C ALA A 522 30.73 -4.66 -12.08
N SER A 523 31.25 -4.07 -10.99
CA SER A 523 31.42 -2.62 -10.85
C SER A 523 32.37 -2.06 -11.91
N ALA A 524 33.45 -2.78 -12.23
CA ALA A 524 34.37 -2.40 -13.29
C ALA A 524 33.68 -2.38 -14.67
N ARG A 525 32.82 -3.37 -14.96
CA ARG A 525 32.02 -3.38 -16.19
C ARG A 525 30.97 -2.25 -16.22
N LEU A 526 30.30 -1.97 -15.11
CA LEU A 526 29.36 -0.86 -15.02
C LEU A 526 30.05 0.49 -15.26
N ILE A 527 31.24 0.71 -14.69
CA ILE A 527 32.03 1.93 -14.92
C ILE A 527 32.38 2.08 -16.40
N GLU A 528 32.76 0.99 -17.06
CA GLU A 528 33.06 0.99 -18.49
C GLU A 528 31.80 1.25 -19.35
N MET A 529 30.66 0.64 -19.01
CA MET A 529 29.37 0.94 -19.66
C MET A 529 28.98 2.41 -19.50
N MET A 530 29.11 2.97 -18.30
CA MET A 530 28.84 4.39 -18.03
C MET A 530 29.76 5.31 -18.83
N ARG A 531 31.05 4.97 -18.92
CA ARG A 531 32.01 5.68 -19.75
C ARG A 531 31.57 5.67 -21.22
N GLN A 532 31.18 4.51 -21.75
CA GLN A 532 30.69 4.38 -23.13
C GLN A 532 29.40 5.18 -23.37
N ILE A 533 28.44 5.15 -22.44
CA ILE A 533 27.19 5.93 -22.54
C ILE A 533 27.48 7.43 -22.58
N VAL A 534 28.33 7.94 -21.68
CA VAL A 534 28.66 9.37 -21.65
C VAL A 534 29.49 9.80 -22.87
N GLU A 535 30.42 8.96 -23.32
CA GLU A 535 31.26 9.25 -24.50
C GLU A 535 30.51 9.10 -25.83
N SER A 536 29.44 8.31 -25.88
CA SER A 536 28.56 8.18 -27.05
C SER A 536 27.65 9.39 -27.26
N ASP A 537 26.93 9.40 -28.38
CA ASP A 537 25.92 10.41 -28.72
C ASP A 537 24.50 10.03 -28.26
N VAL A 538 24.37 9.14 -27.27
CA VAL A 538 23.05 8.75 -26.70
C VAL A 538 22.23 9.95 -26.25
N GLY A 539 22.86 10.94 -25.60
CA GLY A 539 22.15 12.14 -25.14
C GLY A 539 21.53 12.95 -26.29
N ASN A 540 22.02 12.80 -27.53
CA ASN A 540 21.56 13.49 -28.73
C ASN A 540 20.50 12.70 -29.51
N TYR A 541 20.17 11.47 -29.07
CA TYR A 541 19.25 10.60 -29.79
C TYR A 541 17.81 11.15 -29.71
N PRO A 542 17.07 11.26 -30.82
CA PRO A 542 15.84 12.09 -30.89
C PRO A 542 14.66 11.60 -30.05
N HIS A 543 14.63 10.32 -29.67
CA HIS A 543 13.46 9.71 -29.02
C HIS A 543 13.30 10.13 -27.54
N PRO A 544 12.13 10.64 -27.12
CA PRO A 544 11.85 11.10 -25.76
C PRO A 544 12.19 10.11 -24.63
N ALA A 545 11.91 8.82 -24.79
CA ALA A 545 12.23 7.79 -23.80
C ALA A 545 13.73 7.70 -23.51
N ILE A 546 14.57 7.85 -24.55
CA ILE A 546 16.03 7.78 -24.43
C ILE A 546 16.57 8.97 -23.65
N HIS A 547 16.00 10.16 -23.84
CA HIS A 547 16.38 11.35 -23.08
C HIS A 547 16.20 11.13 -21.58
N LEU A 548 15.03 10.65 -21.16
CA LEU A 548 14.73 10.41 -19.75
C LEU A 548 15.60 9.30 -19.17
N LEU A 549 15.69 8.17 -19.86
CA LEU A 549 16.45 7.03 -19.36
C LEU A 549 17.96 7.34 -19.29
N TYR A 550 18.51 8.11 -20.22
CA TYR A 550 19.88 8.62 -20.14
C TYR A 550 20.08 9.50 -18.89
N MET A 551 19.20 10.47 -18.65
CA MET A 551 19.28 11.36 -17.49
C MET A 551 19.12 10.60 -16.17
N ASP A 552 18.14 9.69 -16.07
CA ASP A 552 17.92 8.84 -14.91
C ASP A 552 19.15 7.94 -14.64
N THR A 553 19.75 7.38 -15.69
CA THR A 553 20.98 6.58 -15.60
C THR A 553 22.15 7.41 -15.07
N CYS A 554 22.35 8.63 -15.57
CA CYS A 554 23.38 9.53 -15.06
C CYS A 554 23.16 9.92 -13.58
N VAL A 555 21.92 10.21 -13.19
CA VAL A 555 21.56 10.56 -11.80
C VAL A 555 21.73 9.37 -10.86
N ARG A 556 21.30 8.17 -11.28
CA ARG A 556 21.43 6.94 -10.49
C ARG A 556 22.89 6.63 -10.18
N TYR A 557 23.76 6.80 -11.18
CA TYR A 557 25.19 6.53 -11.07
C TYR A 557 26.03 7.77 -10.82
N ILE A 558 25.55 8.70 -9.99
CA ILE A 558 26.26 9.95 -9.71
C ILE A 558 27.69 9.75 -9.17
N ALA A 559 27.93 8.65 -8.44
CA ALA A 559 29.26 8.26 -7.93
C ALA A 559 30.30 8.05 -9.05
N PHE A 560 29.87 7.72 -10.27
CA PHE A 560 30.75 7.71 -11.45
C PHE A 560 31.31 9.11 -11.74
N PHE A 561 30.48 10.15 -11.69
CA PHE A 561 30.89 11.52 -11.96
C PHE A 561 31.73 12.11 -10.83
N GLU A 562 31.45 11.75 -9.58
CA GLU A 562 32.26 12.16 -8.42
C GLU A 562 33.73 11.71 -8.55
N ASN A 563 33.95 10.52 -9.14
CA ASN A 563 35.29 9.95 -9.34
C ASN A 563 35.90 10.27 -10.71
N ASN A 564 35.09 10.62 -11.71
CA ASN A 564 35.52 10.92 -13.09
C ASN A 564 35.08 12.32 -13.51
N ALA A 565 35.65 13.36 -12.88
CA ALA A 565 35.26 14.75 -13.10
C ALA A 565 35.39 15.23 -14.57
N SER A 566 36.22 14.58 -15.38
CA SER A 566 36.35 14.88 -16.82
C SER A 566 35.08 14.59 -17.64
N ALA A 567 34.20 13.71 -17.15
CA ALA A 567 32.94 13.36 -17.81
C ALA A 567 31.81 14.36 -17.54
N ILE A 568 31.95 15.22 -16.52
CA ILE A 568 30.89 16.15 -16.08
C ILE A 568 30.54 17.18 -17.14
N PRO A 569 31.50 17.87 -17.83
CA PRO A 569 31.15 18.90 -18.80
C PRO A 569 30.26 18.39 -19.93
N LYS A 570 30.56 17.21 -20.48
CA LYS A 570 29.78 16.60 -21.57
C LYS A 570 28.37 16.21 -21.10
N ALA A 571 28.25 15.58 -19.94
CA ALA A 571 26.96 15.25 -19.36
C ALA A 571 26.15 16.52 -19.07
N LEU A 572 26.76 17.55 -18.51
CA LEU A 572 26.11 18.82 -18.20
C LEU A 572 25.59 19.54 -19.46
N GLU A 573 26.37 19.54 -20.54
CA GLU A 573 25.93 20.06 -21.85
C GLU A 573 24.68 19.34 -22.36
N ASN A 574 24.67 18.00 -22.30
CA ASN A 574 23.50 17.20 -22.65
C ASN A 574 22.30 17.56 -21.75
N PHE A 575 22.48 17.60 -20.43
CA PHE A 575 21.42 17.96 -19.49
C PHE A 575 20.83 19.35 -19.78
N VAL A 576 21.68 20.36 -20.02
CA VAL A 576 21.23 21.72 -20.37
C VAL A 576 20.44 21.73 -21.68
N ARG A 577 20.81 20.93 -22.68
CA ARG A 577 19.97 20.81 -23.88
C ARG A 577 18.64 20.12 -23.58
N LEU A 578 18.66 19.02 -22.84
CA LEU A 578 17.48 18.18 -22.60
C LEU A 578 16.38 18.89 -21.78
N ILE A 579 16.76 19.79 -20.87
CA ILE A 579 15.77 20.60 -20.12
C ILE A 579 15.02 21.63 -20.97
N HIS A 580 15.47 21.90 -22.21
CA HIS A 580 14.79 22.77 -23.19
C HIS A 580 13.92 21.98 -24.19
N VAL A 581 13.82 20.65 -24.06
CA VAL A 581 12.95 19.84 -24.91
C VAL A 581 11.49 20.28 -24.71
N THR A 582 10.74 20.37 -25.81
CA THR A 582 9.36 20.88 -25.81
C THR A 582 8.33 19.87 -25.30
N HIS A 583 8.65 18.57 -25.36
CA HIS A 583 7.77 17.50 -24.88
C HIS A 583 7.51 17.62 -23.38
N ILE A 584 6.24 17.79 -22.98
CA ILE A 584 5.86 18.15 -21.60
C ILE A 584 6.32 17.12 -20.55
N LYS A 585 6.09 15.82 -20.78
CA LYS A 585 6.53 14.74 -19.86
C LYS A 585 8.06 14.75 -19.66
N VAL A 586 8.84 14.90 -20.75
CA VAL A 586 10.31 14.97 -20.70
C VAL A 586 10.77 16.25 -20.01
N ARG A 587 10.18 17.39 -20.33
CA ARG A 587 10.55 18.69 -19.77
C ARG A 587 10.37 18.73 -18.25
N CYS A 588 9.19 18.35 -17.75
CA CYS A 588 8.89 18.37 -16.32
C CYS A 588 9.83 17.43 -15.54
N ARG A 589 10.04 16.20 -16.03
CA ARG A 589 10.94 15.24 -15.41
C ARG A 589 12.41 15.62 -15.53
N SER A 590 12.84 16.20 -16.65
CA SER A 590 14.25 16.60 -16.86
C SER A 590 14.68 17.72 -15.91
N TRP A 591 13.80 18.65 -15.53
CA TRP A 591 14.09 19.67 -14.51
C TRP A 591 14.40 19.06 -13.15
N TYR A 592 13.63 18.06 -12.73
CA TYR A 592 13.91 17.27 -11.53
C TYR A 592 15.25 16.55 -11.62
N LEU A 593 15.52 15.85 -12.74
CA LEU A 593 16.75 15.09 -12.92
C LEU A 593 17.98 16.00 -12.97
N PHE A 594 17.87 17.19 -13.58
CA PHE A 594 18.91 18.20 -13.56
C PHE A 594 19.25 18.66 -12.15
N GLN A 595 18.23 18.96 -11.33
CA GLN A 595 18.44 19.30 -9.92
C GLN A 595 19.14 18.17 -9.15
N ARG A 596 18.72 16.92 -9.38
CA ARG A 596 19.32 15.73 -8.74
C ARG A 596 20.75 15.46 -9.18
N PHE A 597 21.10 15.78 -10.43
CA PHE A 597 22.46 15.64 -10.96
C PHE A 597 23.40 16.71 -10.38
N VAL A 598 22.93 17.96 -10.34
CA VAL A 598 23.73 19.12 -9.93
C VAL A 598 23.98 19.17 -8.42
N LYS A 599 22.98 18.80 -7.59
CA LYS A 599 23.07 18.94 -6.13
C LYS A 599 24.27 18.22 -5.50
N PRO A 600 24.59 16.96 -5.84
CA PRO A 600 25.81 16.28 -5.36
C PRO A 600 27.10 16.86 -5.95
N LEU A 601 27.08 17.26 -7.23
CA LEU A 601 28.26 17.70 -7.98
C LEU A 601 28.60 19.18 -7.82
N ARG A 602 27.79 19.97 -7.12
CA ARG A 602 27.92 21.44 -7.01
C ARG A 602 29.31 21.98 -6.68
N ASN A 603 30.12 21.25 -5.89
CA ASN A 603 31.49 21.68 -5.57
C ASN A 603 32.42 21.71 -6.79
N GLN A 604 32.12 20.90 -7.80
CA GLN A 604 32.88 20.76 -9.05
C GLN A 604 32.35 21.69 -10.15
N LEU A 605 31.23 22.40 -9.90
CA LEU A 605 30.56 23.28 -10.87
C LEU A 605 30.90 24.77 -10.70
N GLY A 606 31.77 25.13 -9.75
CA GLY A 606 32.05 26.54 -9.42
C GLY A 606 32.49 27.39 -10.61
N ASP A 607 33.37 26.86 -11.47
CA ASP A 607 33.94 27.58 -12.61
C ASP A 607 32.94 27.79 -13.75
N VAL A 608 31.93 26.93 -13.86
CA VAL A 608 30.89 26.97 -14.92
C VAL A 608 29.55 27.51 -14.43
N ALA A 609 29.44 27.83 -13.13
CA ALA A 609 28.20 28.24 -12.47
C ALA A 609 27.47 29.37 -13.21
N LYS A 610 28.18 30.44 -13.59
CA LYS A 610 27.59 31.58 -14.33
C LYS A 610 27.04 31.16 -15.69
N THR A 611 27.80 30.36 -16.44
CA THR A 611 27.43 29.89 -17.77
C THR A 611 26.18 29.02 -17.72
N VAL A 612 26.11 28.09 -16.76
CA VAL A 612 24.96 27.20 -16.58
C VAL A 612 23.71 27.99 -16.22
N ILE A 613 23.83 28.95 -15.29
CA ILE A 613 22.69 29.76 -14.85
C ILE A 613 22.18 30.67 -15.98
N GLN A 614 23.09 31.22 -16.79
CA GLN A 614 22.72 31.97 -18.00
C GLN A 614 22.01 31.08 -19.02
N ALA A 615 22.43 29.83 -19.16
CA ALA A 615 21.86 28.88 -20.11
C ALA A 615 20.46 28.37 -19.73
N ILE A 616 20.01 28.58 -18.49
CA ILE A 616 18.66 28.19 -18.02
C ILE A 616 17.77 29.39 -17.68
N ALA A 617 18.25 30.61 -17.90
CA ALA A 617 17.58 31.83 -17.43
C ALA A 617 16.22 32.06 -18.10
N ASP A 618 16.05 31.62 -19.34
CA ASP A 618 14.79 31.64 -20.09
C ASP A 618 13.75 30.67 -19.49
N LEU A 619 14.19 29.55 -18.92
CA LEU A 619 13.34 28.58 -18.23
C LEU A 619 12.91 29.02 -16.82
N LEU A 620 13.44 30.12 -16.28
CA LEU A 620 13.06 30.66 -14.96
C LEU A 620 11.90 31.67 -15.04
N VAL A 621 11.35 31.92 -16.23
CA VAL A 621 10.18 32.80 -16.38
C VAL A 621 8.93 32.06 -15.87
N ILE A 622 8.29 32.62 -14.85
CA ILE A 622 7.08 32.07 -14.25
C ILE A 622 5.87 32.56 -15.05
N LYS A 623 4.99 31.65 -15.46
CA LYS A 623 3.75 31.97 -16.15
C LYS A 623 2.61 31.16 -15.55
N ALA A 624 1.77 31.81 -14.76
CA ALA A 624 0.54 31.23 -14.28
C ALA A 624 -0.47 31.11 -15.43
N GLU A 625 -0.92 29.90 -15.71
CA GLU A 625 -2.00 29.60 -16.65
C GLU A 625 -3.20 29.09 -15.86
N LEU A 626 -4.38 29.63 -16.17
CA LEU A 626 -5.63 29.14 -15.60
C LEU A 626 -5.94 27.77 -16.22
N PRO A 627 -6.70 26.90 -15.53
CA PRO A 627 -7.23 25.70 -16.15
C PRO A 627 -7.96 26.11 -17.43
N SER A 628 -7.65 25.45 -18.55
CA SER A 628 -8.56 25.55 -19.69
C SER A 628 -9.87 24.96 -19.23
N ASP A 629 -10.92 25.77 -19.14
CA ASP A 629 -12.28 25.23 -19.22
C ASP A 629 -12.25 24.28 -20.43
N ARG A 630 -12.54 22.99 -20.22
CA ARG A 630 -12.98 22.16 -21.34
C ARG A 630 -14.29 22.80 -21.78
N ASP A 631 -14.18 23.85 -22.58
CA ASP A 631 -15.28 24.66 -23.08
C ASP A 631 -16.26 23.72 -23.77
N GLY A 632 -17.52 23.86 -23.40
CA GLY A 632 -18.60 23.05 -23.91
C GLY A 632 -18.69 23.11 -25.42
N ASP A 633 -18.69 21.94 -26.05
CA ASP A 633 -19.56 21.59 -27.15
C ASP A 633 -19.52 20.06 -27.35
N GLY A 634 -20.68 19.42 -27.15
CA GLY A 634 -21.11 18.19 -27.82
C GLY A 634 -20.35 16.88 -27.57
N ASP A 635 -21.04 15.94 -26.92
CA ASP A 635 -20.95 14.50 -27.16
C ASP A 635 -19.57 13.83 -27.07
N ASP A 636 -19.01 13.73 -25.86
CA ASP A 636 -18.10 12.63 -25.55
C ASP A 636 -18.51 11.95 -24.23
N ASP A 637 -19.35 10.91 -24.36
CA ASP A 637 -19.63 9.91 -23.33
C ASP A 637 -18.39 8.99 -23.16
N SER A 638 -17.24 9.56 -22.81
CA SER A 638 -16.12 8.79 -22.27
C SER A 638 -16.40 8.52 -20.79
N GLU A 639 -16.92 7.32 -20.50
CA GLU A 639 -17.19 6.76 -19.18
C GLU A 639 -15.92 6.50 -18.35
N ASP A 640 -14.96 7.42 -18.30
CA ASP A 640 -13.81 7.31 -17.39
C ASP A 640 -13.74 8.47 -16.38
N LYS A 641 -14.70 8.43 -15.45
CA LYS A 641 -14.67 9.18 -14.19
C LYS A 641 -13.97 8.39 -13.07
N SER A 642 -13.08 7.45 -13.39
CA SER A 642 -12.51 6.53 -12.39
C SER A 642 -11.22 7.02 -11.72
N GLN A 643 -10.61 8.11 -12.20
CA GLN A 643 -9.68 8.88 -11.36
C GLN A 643 -10.44 10.00 -10.64
N PRO A 644 -10.46 10.03 -9.29
CA PRO A 644 -10.89 11.21 -8.57
C PRO A 644 -9.83 12.29 -8.81
N THR A 645 -9.96 13.03 -9.91
CA THR A 645 -9.31 14.32 -10.02
C THR A 645 -9.94 15.20 -8.95
N ASP A 646 -9.16 15.41 -7.90
CA ASP A 646 -9.40 16.38 -6.83
C ASP A 646 -9.97 17.67 -7.47
N PRO A 647 -11.06 18.28 -6.93
CA PRO A 647 -11.62 19.52 -7.47
C PRO A 647 -10.61 20.67 -7.25
N GLY A 648 -9.62 20.74 -8.13
CA GLY A 648 -8.39 21.51 -7.99
C GLY A 648 -7.22 21.03 -8.86
N TYR A 649 -7.34 19.91 -9.59
CA TYR A 649 -6.29 19.45 -10.51
C TYR A 649 -6.14 20.39 -11.73
N ASN A 650 -5.06 21.16 -11.74
CA ASN A 650 -4.64 21.98 -12.86
C ASN A 650 -3.32 21.41 -13.44
N PRO A 651 -3.32 20.82 -14.65
CA PRO A 651 -2.11 20.31 -15.31
C PRO A 651 -1.00 21.38 -15.45
N ASN A 652 -1.39 22.66 -15.53
CA ASN A 652 -0.46 23.78 -15.61
C ASN A 652 0.24 24.06 -14.26
N ASP A 653 -0.39 23.72 -13.13
CA ASP A 653 0.27 23.78 -11.83
C ASP A 653 1.33 22.67 -11.68
N GLU A 654 1.15 21.50 -12.30
CA GLU A 654 2.16 20.43 -12.27
C GLU A 654 3.46 20.82 -13.01
N THR A 655 3.32 21.51 -14.14
CA THR A 655 4.47 22.08 -14.86
C THR A 655 5.20 23.09 -13.98
N PHE A 656 4.49 24.01 -13.32
CA PHE A 656 5.10 24.96 -12.40
C PHE A 656 5.78 24.27 -11.21
N MET A 657 5.12 23.27 -10.59
CA MET A 657 5.72 22.51 -9.49
C MET A 657 7.02 21.82 -9.92
N SER A 658 7.10 21.37 -11.17
CA SER A 658 8.34 20.85 -11.75
C SER A 658 9.39 21.94 -11.97
N GLN A 659 8.97 23.14 -12.38
CA GLN A 659 9.84 24.30 -12.60
C GLN A 659 10.57 24.72 -11.31
N LEU A 660 9.96 24.50 -10.13
CA LEU A 660 10.58 24.75 -8.82
C LEU A 660 11.93 24.02 -8.65
N TYR A 661 12.14 22.86 -9.30
CA TYR A 661 13.43 22.18 -9.28
C TYR A 661 14.55 22.99 -9.93
N LEU A 662 14.26 23.82 -10.94
CA LEU A 662 15.24 24.73 -11.54
C LEU A 662 15.65 25.83 -10.56
N PHE A 663 14.71 26.43 -9.82
CA PHE A 663 15.02 27.40 -8.77
C PHE A 663 15.87 26.78 -7.66
N GLU A 664 15.58 25.55 -7.25
CA GLU A 664 16.41 24.82 -6.29
C GLU A 664 17.81 24.51 -6.86
N ALA A 665 17.91 24.15 -8.14
CA ALA A 665 19.17 23.90 -8.83
C ALA A 665 20.05 25.16 -8.88
N VAL A 666 19.48 26.33 -9.20
CA VAL A 666 20.20 27.62 -9.17
C VAL A 666 20.82 27.87 -7.80
N GLY A 667 20.06 27.69 -6.72
CA GLY A 667 20.57 27.83 -5.35
C GLY A 667 21.72 26.85 -5.06
N ASN A 668 21.58 25.58 -5.49
CA ASN A 668 22.63 24.57 -5.31
C ASN A 668 23.91 24.87 -6.10
N ILE A 669 23.82 25.45 -7.30
CA ILE A 669 24.97 25.83 -8.14
C ILE A 669 25.69 27.05 -7.58
N ALA A 670 24.94 28.03 -7.08
CA ALA A 670 25.48 29.31 -6.62
C ALA A 670 26.08 29.24 -5.21
N ALA A 671 25.55 28.38 -4.34
CA ALA A 671 25.92 28.35 -2.93
C ALA A 671 27.36 27.85 -2.58
N PRO A 672 28.01 26.93 -3.33
CA PRO A 672 29.35 26.42 -3.01
C PRO A 672 30.41 27.50 -2.77
N ALA A 673 31.45 27.19 -2.00
CA ALA A 673 32.53 28.12 -1.68
C ALA A 673 33.39 28.52 -2.89
N ALA A 674 33.41 27.69 -3.95
CA ALA A 674 34.12 27.97 -5.19
C ALA A 674 33.58 29.21 -5.93
N VAL A 675 32.31 29.56 -5.72
CA VAL A 675 31.70 30.79 -6.26
C VAL A 675 32.02 31.95 -5.32
N SER A 676 32.52 33.07 -5.87
CA SER A 676 32.87 34.24 -5.06
C SER A 676 31.63 34.90 -4.44
N ALA A 677 31.75 35.48 -3.25
CA ALA A 677 30.66 36.20 -2.58
C ALA A 677 29.93 37.24 -3.48
N PRO A 678 30.63 38.11 -4.27
CA PRO A 678 29.94 39.05 -5.15
C PRO A 678 29.19 38.33 -6.28
N ASP A 679 29.70 37.20 -6.78
CA ASP A 679 29.02 36.42 -7.81
C ASP A 679 27.75 35.74 -7.25
N LYS A 680 27.76 35.29 -5.99
CA LYS A 680 26.57 34.76 -5.33
C LYS A 680 25.46 35.81 -5.23
N VAL A 681 25.82 37.04 -4.84
CA VAL A 681 24.89 38.16 -4.75
C VAL A 681 24.36 38.51 -6.15
N LEU A 682 25.22 38.54 -7.17
CA LEU A 682 24.82 38.82 -8.54
C LEU A 682 23.83 37.79 -9.08
N ILE A 683 24.12 36.50 -8.90
CA ILE A 683 23.26 35.39 -9.31
C ILE A 683 21.91 35.42 -8.58
N ALA A 684 21.92 35.63 -7.27
CA ALA A 684 20.68 35.74 -6.50
C ALA A 684 19.85 36.94 -6.97
N SER A 685 20.49 38.09 -7.20
CA SER A 685 19.82 39.31 -7.66
C SER A 685 19.25 39.17 -9.07
N SER A 686 19.91 38.42 -9.97
CA SER A 686 19.40 38.20 -11.33
C SER A 686 18.14 37.34 -11.39
N VAL A 687 17.88 36.52 -10.35
CA VAL A 687 16.66 35.70 -10.25
C VAL A 687 15.59 36.40 -9.41
N ILE A 688 15.96 37.00 -8.28
CA ILE A 688 15.03 37.68 -7.37
C ILE A 688 14.44 38.95 -8.01
N GLY A 689 15.24 39.72 -8.75
CA GLY A 689 14.81 40.99 -9.36
C GLY A 689 13.57 40.84 -10.26
N PRO A 690 13.58 39.96 -11.27
CA PRO A 690 12.41 39.71 -12.12
C PRO A 690 11.16 39.28 -11.36
N ILE A 691 11.31 38.43 -10.32
CA ILE A 691 10.18 37.98 -9.50
C ILE A 691 9.57 39.15 -8.71
N PHE A 692 10.38 40.06 -8.17
CA PHE A 692 9.86 41.25 -7.48
C PHE A 692 9.10 42.18 -8.41
N GLU A 693 9.59 42.37 -9.64
CA GLU A 693 8.86 43.15 -10.64
C GLU A 693 7.52 42.49 -10.95
N ASP A 694 7.47 41.16 -11.05
CA ASP A 694 6.25 40.43 -11.36
C ASP A 694 5.23 40.46 -10.21
N MET A 695 5.66 40.22 -8.97
CA MET A 695 4.83 40.38 -7.77
C MET A 695 4.23 41.80 -7.70
N SER A 696 5.04 42.82 -7.96
CA SER A 696 4.59 44.23 -7.91
C SER A 696 3.54 44.56 -8.97
N ARG A 697 3.60 43.93 -10.15
CA ARG A 697 2.63 44.12 -11.24
C ARG A 697 1.31 43.40 -10.96
N ASN A 698 1.36 42.23 -10.31
CA ASN A 698 0.19 41.38 -10.10
C ASN A 698 -0.54 41.61 -8.77
N LEU A 699 0.07 42.31 -7.79
CA LEU A 699 -0.50 42.51 -6.46
C LEU A 699 -1.86 43.24 -6.47
N ASP A 700 -1.97 44.34 -7.21
CA ASP A 700 -3.22 45.11 -7.29
C ASP A 700 -4.34 44.38 -8.06
N PRO A 701 -4.07 43.75 -9.23
CA PRO A 701 -5.03 42.87 -9.89
C PRO A 701 -5.50 41.69 -9.02
N ALA A 702 -4.60 41.04 -8.28
CA ALA A 702 -4.97 39.94 -7.38
C ALA A 702 -5.87 40.42 -6.22
N LYS A 703 -5.65 41.63 -5.71
CA LYS A 703 -6.56 42.25 -4.72
C LYS A 703 -7.95 42.47 -5.30
N ALA A 704 -8.05 42.82 -6.58
CA ALA A 704 -9.32 43.00 -7.30
C ALA A 704 -10.02 41.67 -7.62
N GLY A 705 -9.37 40.51 -7.37
CA GLY A 705 -9.94 39.18 -7.57
C GLY A 705 -9.59 38.54 -8.90
N ASP A 706 -8.57 39.02 -9.62
CA ASP A 706 -8.04 38.34 -10.82
C ASP A 706 -7.34 37.04 -10.44
N GLU A 707 -7.91 35.91 -10.84
CA GLU A 707 -7.42 34.56 -10.53
C GLU A 707 -6.03 34.29 -11.13
N ARG A 708 -5.75 34.81 -12.33
CA ARG A 708 -4.44 34.61 -12.98
C ARG A 708 -3.35 35.35 -12.23
N ALA A 709 -3.61 36.62 -11.88
CA ALA A 709 -2.68 37.43 -11.11
C ALA A 709 -2.45 36.83 -9.71
N LEU A 710 -3.48 36.26 -9.11
CA LEU A 710 -3.43 35.61 -7.83
C LEU A 710 -2.60 34.30 -7.86
N ASN A 711 -2.74 33.49 -8.92
CA ASN A 711 -1.88 32.31 -9.16
C ASN A 711 -0.43 32.70 -9.46
N GLN A 712 -0.20 33.81 -10.17
CA GLN A 712 1.15 34.33 -10.42
C GLN A 712 1.87 34.67 -9.11
N ILE A 713 1.20 35.40 -8.20
CA ILE A 713 1.77 35.71 -6.87
C ILE A 713 2.03 34.44 -6.07
N HIS A 714 1.12 33.46 -6.13
CA HIS A 714 1.34 32.15 -5.50
C HIS A 714 2.63 31.48 -6.02
N HIS A 715 2.81 31.42 -7.33
CA HIS A 715 3.99 30.85 -7.98
C HIS A 715 5.26 31.63 -7.62
N ASP A 716 5.22 32.96 -7.62
CA ASP A 716 6.36 33.81 -7.22
C ASP A 716 6.82 33.52 -5.78
N ILE A 717 5.87 33.42 -4.83
CA ILE A 717 6.16 33.09 -3.43
C ILE A 717 6.83 31.71 -3.33
N MET A 718 6.32 30.71 -4.06
CA MET A 718 6.86 29.35 -4.08
C MET A 718 8.28 29.30 -4.67
N ALA A 719 8.54 30.06 -5.73
CA ALA A 719 9.86 30.16 -6.37
C ALA A 719 10.90 30.80 -5.45
N LEU A 720 10.57 31.93 -4.79
CA LEU A 720 11.46 32.58 -3.82
C LEU A 720 11.79 31.65 -2.65
N GLY A 721 10.79 30.96 -2.10
CA GLY A 721 10.98 29.97 -1.04
C GLY A 721 11.90 28.82 -1.47
N THR A 722 11.74 28.33 -2.70
CA THR A 722 12.52 27.21 -3.23
C THR A 722 13.96 27.59 -3.57
N LEU A 723 14.18 28.81 -4.09
CA LEU A 723 15.52 29.36 -4.26
C LEU A 723 16.27 29.43 -2.92
N ALA A 724 15.61 29.93 -1.87
CA ALA A 724 16.17 29.98 -0.51
C ALA A 724 16.56 28.59 0.01
N LYS A 725 15.73 27.57 -0.26
CA LYS A 725 16.05 26.17 0.09
C LYS A 725 17.35 25.70 -0.58
N GLY A 726 17.58 26.01 -1.86
CA GLY A 726 18.81 25.63 -2.55
C GLY A 726 20.08 26.19 -1.89
N PHE A 727 20.03 27.44 -1.40
CA PHE A 727 21.13 28.03 -0.62
C PHE A 727 21.25 27.43 0.78
N ALA A 728 20.13 27.19 1.46
CA ALA A 728 20.09 26.60 2.80
C ALA A 728 20.72 25.20 2.85
N ASP A 729 20.38 24.34 1.90
CA ASP A 729 20.89 22.96 1.82
C ASP A 729 22.42 22.92 1.69
N ALA A 730 23.02 23.89 0.98
CA ALA A 730 24.47 23.98 0.84
C ALA A 730 25.19 24.38 2.13
N LEU A 731 24.60 25.26 2.94
CA LEU A 731 25.15 25.67 4.25
C LEU A 731 25.20 24.52 5.24
N GLN A 732 24.16 23.68 5.26
CA GLN A 732 24.07 22.54 6.18
C GLN A 732 25.09 21.45 5.84
N THR A 733 25.32 21.18 4.56
CA THR A 733 26.31 20.18 4.14
C THR A 733 27.77 20.61 4.37
N THR A 734 28.07 21.91 4.33
CA THR A 734 29.41 22.42 4.67
C THR A 734 29.66 22.38 6.18
N SER A 735 28.61 22.51 7.00
CA SER A 735 28.74 22.34 8.47
C SER A 735 29.08 20.90 8.84
N LEU A 736 28.48 19.91 8.16
CA LEU A 736 28.70 18.48 8.42
C LEU A 736 30.11 18.02 8.03
N SER A 737 30.65 18.47 6.89
CA SER A 737 32.01 18.10 6.45
C SER A 737 33.14 18.73 7.26
N SER A 738 32.89 19.87 7.93
CA SER A 738 33.86 20.51 8.83
C SER A 738 33.97 19.84 10.22
N SER A 739 33.07 18.90 10.54
CA SER A 739 33.05 18.18 11.82
C SER A 739 33.83 16.86 11.81
N SER A 740 34.35 16.41 10.66
CA SER A 740 35.01 15.10 10.51
C SER A 740 36.53 15.11 10.63
N THR A 741 37.18 16.24 10.96
CA THR A 741 38.62 16.25 11.28
C THR A 741 38.90 17.02 12.57
N THR A 742 39.55 16.32 13.49
CA THR A 742 40.13 16.72 14.79
C THR A 742 39.25 16.55 16.04
N SER A 743 39.84 15.77 16.94
CA SER A 743 39.48 15.50 18.33
C SER A 743 39.07 16.75 19.12
N ALA A 744 37.82 16.80 19.57
CA ALA A 744 37.36 17.75 20.59
C ALA A 744 36.88 16.98 21.84
N ALA A 745 37.85 16.39 22.54
CA ALA A 745 37.73 16.16 23.98
C ALA A 745 38.67 17.18 24.65
N ASN A 746 38.13 17.93 25.61
CA ASN A 746 38.76 18.98 26.43
C ASN A 746 38.76 20.42 25.86
N ALA A 747 37.64 21.10 26.02
CA ALA A 747 37.64 22.46 26.57
C ALA A 747 36.28 22.74 27.24
N GLY A 748 36.27 22.87 28.56
CA GLY A 748 35.12 23.39 29.30
C GLY A 748 34.94 24.86 28.95
N GLY A 749 33.92 25.16 28.14
CA GLY A 749 33.55 26.50 27.73
C GLY A 749 32.22 26.45 26.99
N SER A 750 31.16 26.92 27.65
CA SER A 750 29.80 27.01 27.13
C SER A 750 29.72 28.03 25.98
N ALA A 751 29.80 27.55 24.74
CA ALA A 751 29.24 28.24 23.58
C ALA A 751 28.93 27.20 22.49
N PRO A 752 27.72 27.20 21.89
CA PRO A 752 27.48 26.41 20.69
C PRO A 752 28.41 26.89 19.57
N PRO A 753 28.89 26.01 18.67
CA PRO A 753 29.65 26.43 17.50
C PRO A 753 28.84 27.46 16.69
N PRO A 754 29.47 28.51 16.14
CA PRO A 754 28.77 29.50 15.32
C PRO A 754 28.13 28.79 14.12
N GLN A 755 26.82 28.95 13.97
CA GLN A 755 26.10 28.43 12.80
C GLN A 755 26.68 29.06 11.52
N PRO A 756 26.91 28.29 10.45
CA PRO A 756 27.36 28.85 9.18
C PRO A 756 26.32 29.82 8.66
N GLN A 757 26.71 31.08 8.53
CA GLN A 757 25.86 32.17 8.05
C GLN A 757 26.23 32.51 6.61
N LEU A 758 25.23 32.89 5.82
CA LEU A 758 25.46 33.46 4.49
C LEU A 758 26.19 34.80 4.62
N PRO A 759 26.92 35.23 3.58
CA PRO A 759 27.44 36.59 3.50
C PRO A 759 26.32 37.61 3.79
N ASP A 760 26.62 38.63 4.61
CA ASP A 760 25.62 39.60 5.07
C ASP A 760 24.82 40.26 3.94
N GLU A 761 25.48 40.52 2.80
CA GLU A 761 24.86 41.10 1.60
C GLU A 761 23.84 40.17 0.95
N LEU A 762 24.09 38.86 0.98
CA LEU A 762 23.18 37.85 0.45
C LEU A 762 22.02 37.59 1.43
N ALA A 763 22.30 37.55 2.74
CA ALA A 763 21.26 37.49 3.76
C ALA A 763 20.28 38.67 3.64
N ALA A 764 20.79 39.88 3.36
CA ALA A 764 19.96 41.07 3.13
C ALA A 764 19.04 40.96 1.89
N GLN A 765 19.42 40.19 0.86
CA GLN A 765 18.50 39.93 -0.27
C GLN A 765 17.33 39.05 0.15
N PHE A 766 17.57 38.01 0.94
CA PHE A 766 16.51 37.15 1.46
C PHE A 766 15.64 37.83 2.52
N ASP A 767 16.19 38.79 3.27
CA ASP A 767 15.40 39.66 4.14
C ASP A 767 14.37 40.48 3.33
N ARG A 768 14.77 40.99 2.16
CA ARG A 768 13.85 41.66 1.22
C ARG A 768 12.80 40.71 0.65
N CYS A 769 13.18 39.47 0.33
CA CYS A 769 12.22 38.45 -0.10
C CYS A 769 11.17 38.18 0.97
N SER A 770 11.59 38.03 2.23
CA SER A 770 10.68 37.82 3.35
C SER A 770 9.70 38.98 3.51
N GLU A 771 10.16 40.23 3.40
CA GLU A 771 9.28 41.41 3.45
C GLU A 771 8.30 41.45 2.26
N ALA A 772 8.74 41.14 1.04
CA ALA A 772 7.86 41.10 -0.13
C ALA A 772 6.74 40.06 0.01
N ILE A 773 7.07 38.86 0.52
CA ILE A 773 6.08 37.81 0.78
C ILE A 773 5.15 38.21 1.92
N LEU A 774 5.65 38.86 2.97
CA LEU A 774 4.81 39.36 4.06
C LEU A 774 3.80 40.40 3.59
N VAL A 775 4.19 41.33 2.71
CA VAL A 775 3.26 42.32 2.13
C VAL A 775 2.17 41.61 1.32
N ALA A 776 2.55 40.65 0.47
CA ALA A 776 1.59 39.85 -0.29
C ALA A 776 0.64 39.05 0.63
N LEU A 777 1.17 38.43 1.69
CA LEU A 777 0.38 37.69 2.68
C LEU A 777 -0.60 38.62 3.41
N GLN A 778 -0.18 39.79 3.85
CA GLN A 778 -1.03 40.74 4.58
C GLN A 778 -2.18 41.25 3.70
N ASP A 779 -1.92 41.48 2.41
CA ASP A 779 -2.90 41.98 1.46
C ASP A 779 -3.86 40.91 0.91
N LEU A 780 -3.40 39.65 0.84
CA LEU A 780 -4.11 38.52 0.24
C LEU A 780 -4.43 37.40 1.25
N ALA A 781 -4.37 37.69 2.56
CA ALA A 781 -4.56 36.73 3.65
C ALA A 781 -5.89 35.96 3.57
N ARG A 782 -6.90 36.50 2.88
CA ARG A 782 -8.20 35.83 2.68
C ARG A 782 -8.11 34.54 1.88
N PHE A 783 -7.10 34.39 1.02
CA PHE A 783 -6.97 33.24 0.12
C PHE A 783 -6.14 32.11 0.75
N PRO A 784 -6.70 30.89 0.89
CA PRO A 784 -6.06 29.77 1.58
C PRO A 784 -4.74 29.32 0.93
N PHE A 785 -4.70 29.28 -0.40
CA PHE A 785 -3.52 28.85 -1.15
C PHE A 785 -2.35 29.84 -1.04
N ILE A 786 -2.60 31.15 -0.93
CA ILE A 786 -1.55 32.14 -0.63
C ILE A 786 -0.98 31.93 0.77
N ARG A 787 -1.83 31.66 1.77
CA ARG A 787 -1.36 31.27 3.11
C ARG A 787 -0.52 29.99 3.05
N GLY A 788 -0.91 29.03 2.21
CA GLY A 788 -0.14 27.82 1.89
C GLY A 788 1.27 28.10 1.37
N ALA A 789 1.39 28.88 0.29
CA ALA A 789 2.67 29.26 -0.29
C ALA A 789 3.53 30.08 0.68
N ALA A 790 2.92 31.00 1.43
CA ALA A 790 3.59 31.80 2.43
C ALA A 790 4.19 30.93 3.56
N ARG A 791 3.44 29.93 4.07
CA ARG A 791 3.97 28.94 5.03
C ARG A 791 5.14 28.16 4.44
N PHE A 792 4.99 27.69 3.21
CA PHE A 792 6.03 26.95 2.49
C PHE A 792 7.32 27.75 2.32
N ALA A 793 7.22 29.04 1.97
CA ALA A 793 8.37 29.90 1.75
C ALA A 793 9.02 30.30 3.08
N PHE A 794 8.22 30.64 4.09
CA PHE A 794 8.68 31.00 5.42
C PHE A 794 9.53 29.90 6.06
N SER A 795 9.08 28.63 5.99
CA SER A 795 9.81 27.50 6.57
C SER A 795 11.19 27.25 5.95
N ARG A 796 11.43 27.76 4.73
CA ARG A 796 12.70 27.66 4.01
C ARG A 796 13.58 28.89 4.22
N LEU A 797 12.98 30.08 4.19
CA LEU A 797 13.66 31.36 4.42
C LEU A 797 14.27 31.47 5.82
N GLN A 798 13.62 30.91 6.84
CA GLN A 798 14.14 30.91 8.21
C GLN A 798 15.55 30.31 8.32
N THR A 799 15.87 29.28 7.52
CA THR A 799 17.18 28.62 7.55
C THR A 799 18.29 29.51 7.00
N VAL A 800 17.94 30.41 6.08
CA VAL A 800 18.84 31.34 5.38
C VAL A 800 19.02 32.63 6.18
N MET A 801 17.94 33.16 6.75
CA MET A 801 17.91 34.41 7.51
C MET A 801 18.37 34.26 8.97
N GLY A 802 18.28 33.05 9.54
CA GLY A 802 18.65 32.77 10.93
C GLY A 802 17.90 33.67 11.93
N PRO A 803 18.58 34.33 12.88
CA PRO A 803 17.93 35.10 13.95
C PRO A 803 17.17 36.35 13.46
N ARG A 804 17.41 36.83 12.23
CA ARG A 804 16.71 37.99 11.65
C ARG A 804 15.21 37.74 11.49
N VAL A 805 14.80 36.47 11.30
CA VAL A 805 13.39 36.08 11.18
C VAL A 805 12.58 36.36 12.45
N LEU A 806 13.19 36.34 13.63
CA LEU A 806 12.47 36.51 14.91
C LEU A 806 11.77 37.87 15.01
N ALA A 807 12.31 38.92 14.39
CA ALA A 807 11.69 40.25 14.38
C ALA A 807 10.41 40.31 13.52
N GLN A 808 10.34 39.46 12.48
CA GLN A 808 9.21 39.39 11.54
C GLN A 808 8.16 38.36 11.96
N LEU A 809 8.50 37.45 12.86
CA LEU A 809 7.69 36.30 13.23
C LEU A 809 6.26 36.64 13.69
N PRO A 810 6.01 37.68 14.51
CA PRO A 810 4.64 38.06 14.86
C PRO A 810 3.77 38.37 13.64
N ARG A 811 4.31 39.11 12.66
CA ARG A 811 3.59 39.45 11.41
C ARG A 811 3.28 38.21 10.57
N TRP A 812 4.20 37.26 10.51
CA TRP A 812 3.97 35.98 9.85
C TRP A 812 2.85 35.20 10.53
N ILE A 813 2.89 35.07 11.85
CA ILE A 813 1.88 34.31 12.58
C ILE A 813 0.51 34.99 12.47
N ASP A 814 0.43 36.32 12.59
CA ASP A 814 -0.82 37.04 12.41
C ASP A 814 -1.41 36.82 11.02
N GLY A 815 -0.60 36.94 9.95
CA GLY A 815 -1.05 36.70 8.57
C GLY A 815 -1.46 35.25 8.29
N LEU A 816 -0.85 34.29 8.99
CA LEU A 816 -1.14 32.85 8.84
C LEU A 816 -2.30 32.36 9.71
N ILE A 817 -2.54 33.01 10.85
CA ILE A 817 -3.68 32.73 11.74
C ILE A 817 -4.91 33.53 11.29
N MET A 818 -4.79 34.71 10.69
CA MET A 818 -5.95 35.52 10.28
C MET A 818 -6.58 35.09 8.94
N GLY A 819 -7.32 33.99 8.95
CA GLY A 819 -8.37 33.64 8.00
C GLY A 819 -9.09 32.39 8.51
N PRO A 820 -10.42 32.19 8.37
CA PRO A 820 -11.52 32.98 7.80
C PRO A 820 -12.52 33.59 8.85
N SER A 821 -12.28 33.44 10.16
CA SER A 821 -13.29 33.78 11.19
C SER A 821 -13.55 35.28 11.40
N ALA A 822 -12.64 36.17 10.99
CA ALA A 822 -12.81 37.62 11.17
C ALA A 822 -13.73 38.27 10.12
N ILE A 823 -13.92 37.63 8.95
CA ILE A 823 -14.71 38.18 7.83
C ILE A 823 -16.04 37.42 7.64
N ALA A 824 -16.11 36.15 8.02
CA ALA A 824 -17.37 35.39 7.98
C ALA A 824 -18.37 35.79 9.09
N ALA A 825 -17.92 36.43 10.17
CA ALA A 825 -18.78 36.89 11.26
C ALA A 825 -19.73 38.05 10.84
N SER A 826 -19.51 38.70 9.69
CA SER A 826 -20.34 39.80 9.22
C SER A 826 -21.33 39.41 8.10
N SER A 827 -21.38 38.14 7.67
CA SER A 827 -22.23 37.71 6.54
C SER A 827 -23.01 36.39 6.73
N ALA A 828 -23.05 35.80 7.93
CA ALA A 828 -23.84 34.59 8.17
C ALA A 828 -25.27 34.92 8.64
N GLY A 829 -26.26 34.59 7.79
CA GLY A 829 -27.66 34.43 8.18
C GLY A 829 -27.87 33.19 9.08
N GLU A 830 -29.03 33.14 9.74
CA GLU A 830 -29.37 32.31 10.91
C GLU A 830 -29.41 30.76 10.75
N ASP A 831 -28.91 30.16 9.67
CA ASP A 831 -28.96 28.70 9.49
C ASP A 831 -27.66 28.00 9.94
N GLY A 832 -27.52 27.85 11.27
CA GLY A 832 -26.38 27.23 11.95
C GLY A 832 -26.30 25.70 11.92
N ALA A 833 -26.43 25.06 10.75
CA ALA A 833 -26.28 23.61 10.61
C ALA A 833 -25.57 23.24 9.29
N GLY A 834 -24.23 23.30 9.28
CA GLY A 834 -23.44 22.86 8.13
C GLY A 834 -22.04 23.43 8.01
N ARG A 835 -21.29 23.64 9.10
CA ARG A 835 -19.86 23.98 9.00
C ARG A 835 -19.07 22.70 8.65
N SER A 836 -18.64 22.58 7.40
CA SER A 836 -17.67 21.56 6.98
C SER A 836 -16.31 21.83 7.62
N ALA A 837 -15.71 20.83 8.27
CA ALA A 837 -14.45 20.96 9.01
C ALA A 837 -13.19 20.96 8.12
N GLY A 838 -13.35 20.72 6.82
CA GLY A 838 -12.28 20.41 5.87
C GLY A 838 -11.11 21.40 5.75
N PRO A 839 -11.30 22.65 5.30
CA PRO A 839 -10.19 23.52 4.90
C PRO A 839 -9.43 24.14 6.10
N ASP A 840 -10.11 24.46 7.19
CA ASP A 840 -9.47 25.09 8.35
C ASP A 840 -8.60 24.09 9.16
N SER A 841 -8.99 22.81 9.18
CA SER A 841 -8.28 21.77 9.94
C SER A 841 -6.91 21.44 9.36
N THR A 842 -6.79 21.38 8.03
CA THR A 842 -5.53 21.09 7.32
C THR A 842 -4.55 22.25 7.42
N GLU A 843 -5.03 23.50 7.33
CA GLU A 843 -4.20 24.69 7.52
C GLU A 843 -3.65 24.79 8.95
N LEU A 844 -4.50 24.53 9.96
CA LEU A 844 -4.08 24.48 11.36
C LEU A 844 -3.04 23.38 11.59
N ALA A 845 -3.24 22.19 11.02
CA ALA A 845 -2.27 21.11 11.12
C ALA A 845 -0.90 21.49 10.52
N ALA A 846 -0.91 22.12 9.34
CA ALA A 846 0.31 22.60 8.70
C ALA A 846 1.00 23.72 9.49
N LEU A 847 0.24 24.64 10.09
CA LEU A 847 0.77 25.68 10.96
C LEU A 847 1.45 25.08 12.20
N LEU A 848 0.82 24.12 12.86
CA LEU A 848 1.39 23.41 14.01
C LEU A 848 2.72 22.73 13.62
N ARG A 849 2.79 22.11 12.45
CA ARG A 849 4.02 21.52 11.90
C ARG A 849 5.14 22.55 11.73
N THR A 850 4.82 23.75 11.22
CA THR A 850 5.79 24.86 11.08
C THR A 850 6.24 25.38 12.44
N LEU A 851 5.33 25.52 13.41
CA LEU A 851 5.67 25.94 14.77
C LEU A 851 6.59 24.94 15.48
N VAL A 852 6.40 23.63 15.26
CA VAL A 852 7.34 22.60 15.75
C VAL A 852 8.75 22.84 15.21
N GLN A 853 8.90 23.12 13.92
CA GLN A 853 10.21 23.42 13.32
C GLN A 853 10.86 24.66 13.94
N LEU A 854 10.07 25.73 14.17
CA LEU A 854 10.54 26.95 14.82
C LEU A 854 11.01 26.71 16.26
N VAL A 855 10.26 25.93 17.03
CA VAL A 855 10.62 25.55 18.41
C VAL A 855 11.98 24.84 18.43
N TYR A 856 12.22 23.90 17.50
CA TYR A 856 13.51 23.22 17.41
C TYR A 856 14.65 24.13 16.95
N ALA A 857 14.38 25.06 16.03
CA ALA A 857 15.39 25.96 15.45
C ALA A 857 15.85 27.05 16.43
N PHE A 858 14.92 27.66 17.17
CA PHE A 858 15.17 28.87 17.97
C PHE A 858 15.05 28.66 19.50
N ARG A 859 14.49 27.53 19.96
CA ARG A 859 14.44 27.10 21.38
C ARG A 859 13.97 28.23 22.32
N GLU A 860 14.80 28.63 23.28
CA GLU A 860 14.49 29.65 24.30
C GLU A 860 14.01 30.98 23.69
N SER A 861 14.50 31.36 22.51
CA SER A 861 14.10 32.60 21.84
C SER A 861 12.63 32.61 21.39
N MET A 862 11.98 31.44 21.30
CA MET A 862 10.54 31.32 20.96
C MET A 862 9.61 31.48 22.18
N ARG A 863 10.15 31.51 23.40
CA ARG A 863 9.34 31.55 24.63
C ARG A 863 8.39 32.74 24.65
N SER A 864 8.90 33.95 24.43
CA SER A 864 8.09 35.18 24.48
C SER A 864 6.97 35.19 23.44
N VAL A 865 7.26 34.67 22.24
CA VAL A 865 6.30 34.61 21.13
C VAL A 865 5.19 33.59 21.43
N LEU A 866 5.54 32.40 21.95
CA LEU A 866 4.56 31.38 22.32
C LEU A 866 3.71 31.80 23.53
N GLU A 867 4.26 32.55 24.48
CA GLU A 867 3.49 33.10 25.62
C GLU A 867 2.39 34.08 25.19
N GLU A 868 2.55 34.75 24.06
CA GLU A 868 1.55 35.68 23.52
C GLU A 868 0.50 34.97 22.65
N LEU A 869 0.89 33.95 21.88
CA LEU A 869 0.06 33.39 20.80
C LEU A 869 -0.61 32.05 21.14
N LEU A 870 -0.10 31.29 22.12
CA LEU A 870 -0.53 29.90 22.34
C LEU A 870 -2.02 29.76 22.68
N THR A 871 -2.58 30.66 23.50
CA THR A 871 -3.99 30.56 23.91
C THR A 871 -4.93 30.69 22.70
N GLY A 872 -4.75 31.72 21.87
CA GLY A 872 -5.59 31.92 20.67
C GLY A 872 -5.45 30.79 19.64
N LEU A 873 -4.26 30.20 19.53
CA LEU A 873 -4.02 29.03 18.67
C LEU A 873 -4.77 27.79 19.19
N LEU A 874 -4.67 27.49 20.49
CA LEU A 874 -5.31 26.32 21.10
C LEU A 874 -6.84 26.38 21.01
N GLU A 875 -7.44 27.56 21.19
CA GLU A 875 -8.89 27.73 21.06
C GLU A 875 -9.40 27.31 19.68
N ARG A 876 -8.71 27.70 18.61
CA ARG A 876 -9.07 27.30 17.24
C ARG A 876 -8.85 25.82 16.97
N VAL A 877 -7.77 25.24 17.49
CA VAL A 877 -7.51 23.80 17.37
C VAL A 877 -8.63 23.02 18.07
N PHE A 878 -9.10 23.47 19.23
CA PHE A 878 -10.21 22.82 19.93
C PHE A 878 -11.55 22.97 19.19
N GLU A 879 -11.82 24.12 18.57
CA GLU A 879 -13.01 24.31 17.73
C GLU A 879 -13.00 23.34 16.53
N ALA A 880 -11.87 23.24 15.83
CA ALA A 880 -11.72 22.34 14.69
C ALA A 880 -11.82 20.85 15.08
N LEU A 881 -11.19 20.46 16.20
CA LEU A 881 -11.23 19.07 16.69
C LEU A 881 -12.61 18.65 17.23
N ALA A 882 -13.45 19.61 17.63
CA ALA A 882 -14.80 19.34 18.12
C ALA A 882 -15.84 19.16 17.00
N ALA A 883 -15.51 19.47 15.75
CA ALA A 883 -16.41 19.32 14.62
C ALA A 883 -16.70 17.84 14.31
N VAL A 884 -17.97 17.53 14.01
CA VAL A 884 -18.41 16.16 13.64
C VAL A 884 -18.13 15.94 12.15
N PRO A 885 -17.33 14.92 11.78
CA PRO A 885 -16.99 14.68 10.37
C PRO A 885 -18.24 14.30 9.57
N GLN A 886 -18.46 14.95 8.42
CA GLN A 886 -19.60 14.67 7.53
C GLN A 886 -19.25 13.68 6.41
N GLY A 887 -17.96 13.40 6.20
CA GLY A 887 -17.46 12.47 5.19
C GLY A 887 -16.05 11.97 5.52
N THR A 888 -15.50 11.17 4.61
CA THR A 888 -14.16 10.58 4.76
C THR A 888 -13.07 11.65 4.84
N ASP A 889 -13.16 12.70 4.02
CA ASP A 889 -12.13 13.76 3.96
C ASP A 889 -12.05 14.57 5.25
N ASP A 890 -13.20 14.95 5.81
CA ASP A 890 -13.29 15.60 7.13
C ASP A 890 -12.68 14.72 8.22
N ALA A 891 -12.91 13.40 8.15
CA ALA A 891 -12.36 12.45 9.10
C ALA A 891 -10.82 12.35 8.99
N LEU A 892 -10.28 12.35 7.76
CA LEU A 892 -8.84 12.34 7.50
C LEU A 892 -8.16 13.65 7.95
N ALA A 893 -8.74 14.80 7.61
CA ALA A 893 -8.25 16.10 8.05
C ALA A 893 -8.26 16.23 9.58
N GLY A 894 -9.32 15.76 10.23
CA GLY A 894 -9.41 15.69 11.69
C GLY A 894 -8.36 14.78 12.32
N GLN A 895 -8.05 13.63 11.72
CA GLN A 895 -6.98 12.74 12.19
C GLN A 895 -5.59 13.39 12.03
N GLU A 896 -5.33 14.06 10.91
CA GLU A 896 -4.08 14.80 10.72
C GLU A 896 -3.92 15.90 11.77
N LEU A 897 -4.96 16.71 11.99
CA LEU A 897 -4.92 17.77 13.00
C LEU A 897 -4.66 17.22 14.40
N ARG A 898 -5.27 16.09 14.79
CA ARG A 898 -4.99 15.43 16.07
C ARG A 898 -3.52 15.04 16.19
N ARG A 899 -2.95 14.45 15.13
CA ARG A 899 -1.55 14.02 15.10
C ARG A 899 -0.60 15.21 15.26
N GLU A 900 -0.81 16.27 14.48
CA GLU A 900 0.05 17.47 14.55
C GLU A 900 -0.13 18.23 15.85
N TYR A 901 -1.34 18.28 16.43
CA TYR A 901 -1.59 18.85 17.75
C TYR A 901 -0.82 18.12 18.85
N VAL A 902 -0.91 16.78 18.89
CA VAL A 902 -0.16 15.96 19.85
C VAL A 902 1.35 16.09 19.62
N GLY A 903 1.79 16.11 18.36
CA GLY A 903 3.19 16.33 17.99
C GLY A 903 3.72 17.69 18.45
N PHE A 904 2.92 18.75 18.30
CA PHE A 904 3.25 20.10 18.77
C PHE A 904 3.43 20.16 20.29
N LEU A 905 2.49 19.61 21.05
CA LEU A 905 2.63 19.53 22.52
C LEU A 905 3.87 18.73 22.93
N GLY A 906 4.17 17.64 22.21
CA GLY A 906 5.38 16.84 22.43
C GLY A 906 6.66 17.65 22.20
N ALA A 907 6.70 18.50 21.17
CA ALA A 907 7.85 19.35 20.88
C ALA A 907 8.08 20.43 21.95
N LEU A 908 7.00 21.00 22.51
CA LEU A 908 7.10 21.97 23.61
C LEU A 908 7.68 21.36 24.90
N LEU A 909 7.44 20.06 25.12
CA LEU A 909 7.90 19.33 26.30
C LEU A 909 9.18 18.53 26.06
N ALA A 910 9.79 18.68 24.88
CA ALA A 910 11.03 17.99 24.55
C ALA A 910 12.16 18.48 25.49
N PRO A 911 13.01 17.58 26.02
CA PRO A 911 14.09 17.97 26.93
C PRO A 911 15.04 18.99 26.30
N GLY A 912 15.25 20.13 26.95
CA GLY A 912 16.15 21.18 26.47
C GLY A 912 15.56 22.05 25.37
N SER A 913 14.23 22.08 25.25
CA SER A 913 13.51 22.98 24.35
C SER A 913 13.53 24.43 24.88
N GLY A 914 13.63 24.62 26.19
CA GLY A 914 13.66 25.93 26.83
C GLY A 914 12.30 26.65 26.83
N VAL A 915 11.23 25.95 26.46
CA VAL A 915 9.83 26.45 26.41
C VAL A 915 8.86 25.56 27.20
N GLU A 916 9.38 24.66 28.04
CA GLU A 916 8.60 23.63 28.74
C GLU A 916 7.55 24.20 29.71
N PHE A 917 7.73 25.46 30.14
CA PHE A 917 6.84 26.14 31.09
C PHE A 917 5.81 27.07 30.44
N VAL A 918 5.81 27.21 29.10
CA VAL A 918 4.88 28.12 28.40
C VAL A 918 3.42 27.70 28.61
N LEU A 919 3.14 26.40 28.66
CA LEU A 919 1.80 25.83 28.90
C LEU A 919 1.23 26.16 30.30
N VAL A 920 2.10 26.46 31.27
CA VAL A 920 1.73 26.73 32.67
C VAL A 920 2.01 28.18 33.08
N SER A 921 2.30 29.06 32.11
CA SER A 921 2.45 30.50 32.33
C SER A 921 1.12 31.15 32.73
N GLU A 922 1.17 32.30 33.42
CA GLU A 922 -0.03 33.02 33.87
C GLU A 922 -1.04 33.31 32.74
N ARG A 923 -0.54 33.55 31.51
CA ARG A 923 -1.38 33.82 30.34
C ARG A 923 -2.08 32.58 29.79
N ASN A 924 -1.43 31.41 29.83
CA ASN A 924 -1.91 30.19 29.19
C ASN A 924 -2.56 29.19 30.15
N GLN A 925 -2.48 29.45 31.46
CA GLN A 925 -2.99 28.56 32.51
C GLN A 925 -4.48 28.20 32.32
N ALA A 926 -5.30 29.11 31.79
CA ALA A 926 -6.73 28.88 31.55
C ALA A 926 -7.00 27.75 30.52
N SER A 927 -6.08 27.52 29.58
CA SER A 927 -6.22 26.50 28.54
C SER A 927 -5.69 25.12 28.97
N PHE A 928 -4.92 25.05 30.06
CA PHE A 928 -4.22 23.85 30.50
C PHE A 928 -5.16 22.66 30.77
N ASP A 929 -6.27 22.89 31.45
CA ASP A 929 -7.24 21.82 31.76
C ASP A 929 -7.87 21.22 30.50
N ARG A 930 -8.12 22.03 29.46
CA ARG A 930 -8.64 21.56 28.17
C ARG A 930 -7.60 20.72 27.43
N VAL A 931 -6.33 21.13 27.46
CA VAL A 931 -5.21 20.36 26.89
C VAL A 931 -5.15 18.97 27.53
N VAL A 932 -5.15 18.89 28.86
CA VAL A 932 -5.09 17.60 29.58
C VAL A 932 -6.32 16.74 29.29
N ALA A 933 -7.52 17.33 29.26
CA ALA A 933 -8.75 16.61 28.93
C ALA A 933 -8.71 16.00 27.51
N SER A 934 -8.16 16.74 26.54
CA SER A 934 -8.02 16.26 25.17
C SER A 934 -7.05 15.07 25.06
N LEU A 935 -5.91 15.12 25.76
CA LEU A 935 -4.92 14.03 25.78
C LEU A 935 -5.50 12.75 26.40
N VAL A 936 -6.28 12.88 27.48
CA VAL A 936 -6.99 11.78 28.12
C VAL A 936 -8.03 11.17 27.17
N HIS A 937 -8.78 12.00 26.45
CA HIS A 937 -9.76 11.54 25.47
C HIS A 937 -9.09 10.75 24.32
N PHE A 938 -7.97 11.24 23.79
CA PHE A 938 -7.23 10.55 22.74
C PHE A 938 -6.59 9.24 23.22
N ALA A 939 -6.06 9.19 24.45
CA ALA A 939 -5.56 7.96 25.03
C ALA A 939 -6.65 6.87 25.15
N LYS A 940 -7.88 7.25 25.51
CA LYS A 940 -9.04 6.35 25.63
C LYS A 940 -9.61 5.89 24.28
N SER A 941 -9.33 6.62 23.21
CA SER A 941 -9.81 6.31 21.85
C SER A 941 -8.89 5.34 21.08
N ALA A 942 -8.01 4.62 21.78
CA ALA A 942 -7.01 3.70 21.21
C ALA A 942 -7.56 2.63 20.24
N PRO A 943 -8.78 2.05 20.42
CA PRO A 943 -9.33 1.09 19.45
C PRO A 943 -9.60 1.67 18.05
N GLY A 944 -9.75 2.99 17.92
CA GLY A 944 -9.98 3.69 16.65
C GLY A 944 -8.77 4.45 16.11
N ASP A 945 -7.88 4.93 16.99
CA ASP A 945 -6.67 5.68 16.60
C ASP A 945 -5.50 5.40 17.56
N ALA A 946 -4.82 4.28 17.31
CA ALA A 946 -3.69 3.84 18.14
C ALA A 946 -2.48 4.79 18.06
N ALA A 947 -2.31 5.51 16.95
CA ALA A 947 -1.19 6.43 16.76
C ALA A 947 -1.36 7.70 17.61
N ALA A 948 -2.54 8.31 17.59
CA ALA A 948 -2.86 9.46 18.43
C ALA A 948 -2.86 9.08 19.92
N ALA A 949 -3.40 7.91 20.28
CA ALA A 949 -3.38 7.41 21.66
C ALA A 949 -1.94 7.26 22.18
N LYS A 950 -1.05 6.62 21.40
CA LYS A 950 0.37 6.50 21.74
C LYS A 950 1.02 7.88 21.90
N GLY A 951 0.79 8.78 20.95
CA GLY A 951 1.34 10.14 21.01
C GLY A 951 0.87 10.89 22.26
N ALA A 952 -0.43 10.83 22.58
CA ALA A 952 -1.00 11.52 23.74
C ALA A 952 -0.40 11.02 25.06
N VAL A 953 -0.22 9.70 25.19
CA VAL A 953 0.48 9.10 26.34
C VAL A 953 1.94 9.55 26.41
N GLY A 954 2.61 9.65 25.26
CA GLY A 954 3.96 10.20 25.17
C GLY A 954 4.06 11.65 25.65
N VAL A 955 3.08 12.50 25.31
CA VAL A 955 3.00 13.89 25.79
C VAL A 955 2.79 13.94 27.30
N MET A 956 1.87 13.15 27.84
CA MET A 956 1.64 13.07 29.30
C MET A 956 2.89 12.61 30.06
N LYS A 957 3.64 11.66 29.50
CA LYS A 957 4.94 11.25 30.04
C LYS A 957 5.97 12.39 29.97
N GLY A 958 5.97 13.16 28.89
CA GLY A 958 6.74 14.40 28.77
C GLY A 958 6.42 15.42 29.86
N MET A 959 5.13 15.64 30.17
CA MET A 959 4.70 16.52 31.26
C MET A 959 5.23 16.05 32.62
N VAL A 960 5.15 14.74 32.90
CA VAL A 960 5.69 14.15 34.14
C VAL A 960 7.20 14.32 34.22
N GLY A 961 7.93 14.10 33.12
CA GLY A 961 9.38 14.29 33.07
C GLY A 961 9.81 15.76 33.21
N ALA A 962 9.05 16.68 32.64
CA ALA A 962 9.36 18.10 32.58
C ALA A 962 8.95 18.88 33.85
N TRP A 963 7.96 18.44 34.62
CA TRP A 963 7.47 19.17 35.80
C TRP A 963 7.48 18.36 37.10
N GLY A 964 7.69 17.04 37.03
CA GLY A 964 7.61 16.12 38.18
C GLY A 964 8.77 16.18 39.18
N GLY A 965 9.79 17.03 38.98
CA GLY A 965 10.91 17.18 39.91
C GLY A 965 12.03 16.15 39.72
N PRO A 966 13.03 16.06 40.62
CA PRO A 966 14.16 15.13 40.49
C PRO A 966 13.72 13.67 40.64
N VAL A 967 14.45 12.75 39.99
CA VAL A 967 14.17 11.30 40.09
C VAL A 967 14.42 10.79 41.50
N ILE A 968 13.39 10.19 42.10
CA ILE A 968 13.42 9.52 43.38
C ILE A 968 13.84 8.05 43.16
N LEU A 969 14.92 7.64 43.83
CA LEU A 969 15.28 6.22 43.90
C LEU A 969 14.38 5.55 44.95
N LEU A 970 13.49 4.67 44.49
CA LEU A 970 12.64 3.86 45.38
C LEU A 970 13.51 2.95 46.28
N PRO A 971 13.17 2.75 47.56
CA PRO A 971 13.98 1.95 48.48
C PRO A 971 13.89 0.45 48.11
N GLY A 972 14.89 -0.02 47.36
CA GLY A 972 15.13 -1.45 47.08
C GLY A 972 16.62 -1.80 46.84
N GLY A 973 17.50 -0.80 46.70
CA GLY A 973 18.90 -1.00 46.34
C GLY A 973 19.90 -0.72 47.47
N ALA A 974 20.15 -1.69 48.35
CA ALA A 974 21.40 -1.76 49.09
C ALA A 974 22.19 -2.99 48.61
N SER A 975 22.95 -2.84 47.52
CA SER A 975 24.21 -3.58 47.35
C SER A 975 25.05 -3.02 46.18
N ALA A 976 26.31 -2.72 46.52
CA ALA A 976 27.48 -2.64 45.64
C ALA A 976 27.60 -1.47 44.66
N ALA A 977 28.05 -0.32 45.17
CA ALA A 977 29.00 0.53 44.44
C ALA A 977 30.24 0.74 45.34
N LYS A 978 31.32 0.05 44.99
CA LYS A 978 32.67 0.26 45.56
C LYS A 978 33.07 1.73 45.39
N ALA A 979 33.15 2.44 46.49
CA ALA A 979 33.88 3.70 46.57
C ALA A 979 35.36 3.42 46.31
N LYS A 980 35.93 4.15 45.33
CA LYS A 980 37.36 4.20 45.08
C LYS A 980 37.90 5.35 45.94
N GLU A 981 38.54 5.01 47.04
CA GLU A 981 39.31 5.96 47.85
C GLU A 981 40.57 6.41 47.10
N GLU A 982 40.88 7.71 47.17
CA GLU A 982 42.18 8.23 47.60
C GLU A 982 42.12 9.78 47.78
N PRO A 983 43.06 10.43 48.51
CA PRO A 983 42.78 10.93 49.85
C PRO A 983 43.05 12.44 50.03
N THR A 984 42.59 13.04 51.13
CA THR A 984 43.36 14.03 51.92
C THR A 984 42.63 14.44 53.21
N SER A 985 43.36 14.31 54.31
CA SER A 985 43.03 14.60 55.70
C SER A 985 43.31 16.10 56.04
N PRO A 986 43.36 16.53 57.32
CA PRO A 986 42.29 16.63 58.33
C PRO A 986 42.32 17.98 59.09
N THR A 987 41.28 18.38 59.85
CA THR A 987 41.48 19.19 61.08
C THR A 987 40.34 19.05 62.09
N THR A 988 40.67 18.39 63.22
CA THR A 988 40.28 18.63 64.65
C THR A 988 38.80 18.70 65.07
N ALA A 989 38.36 18.27 66.26
CA ALA A 989 38.87 17.48 67.39
C ALA A 989 37.74 17.37 68.44
N ALA A 990 37.86 16.40 69.36
CA ALA A 990 37.27 16.33 70.72
C ALA A 990 35.80 15.85 70.87
N THR A 991 35.37 14.98 71.80
CA THR A 991 35.98 13.96 72.70
C THR A 991 34.82 13.20 73.38
N ASN A 992 34.95 11.87 73.45
CA ASN A 992 34.44 10.89 74.43
C ASN A 992 33.16 11.09 75.29
N GLY A 993 32.33 10.03 75.36
CA GLY A 993 31.44 9.76 76.50
C GLY A 993 30.41 8.62 76.34
N THR A 994 30.84 7.37 76.52
CA THR A 994 30.15 6.18 77.11
C THR A 994 28.61 6.05 77.20
N ASN A 995 28.12 4.87 76.75
CA ASN A 995 27.05 3.98 77.25
C ASN A 995 25.64 4.53 77.60
N GLY A 996 24.60 3.97 76.94
CA GLY A 996 23.21 4.03 77.43
C GLY A 996 22.16 3.46 76.48
N VAL A 997 21.72 2.23 76.77
CA VAL A 997 20.65 1.41 76.17
C VAL A 997 19.28 2.14 76.09
N GLY A 998 18.48 1.89 75.03
CA GLY A 998 17.01 1.99 75.16
C GLY A 998 16.15 2.34 73.94
N ALA A 999 15.86 1.32 73.10
CA ALA A 999 14.55 0.98 72.51
C ALA A 999 13.74 1.95 71.59
N ALA A 1000 13.38 1.34 70.44
CA ALA A 1000 12.10 1.40 69.71
C ALA A 1000 11.84 2.50 68.66
N GLY A 1001 12.11 2.14 67.41
CA GLY A 1001 11.10 2.19 66.33
C GLY A 1001 11.01 3.46 65.48
N ASP A 1002 12.00 3.71 64.62
CA ASP A 1002 11.84 4.64 63.49
C ASP A 1002 11.80 3.86 62.16
N VAL A 1003 10.63 3.88 61.53
CA VAL A 1003 10.44 3.48 60.12
C VAL A 1003 11.18 4.51 59.25
N PRO A 1004 11.97 4.12 58.22
CA PRO A 1004 12.64 5.10 57.37
C PRO A 1004 11.59 5.92 56.61
N ARG A 1005 11.54 7.23 56.82
CA ARG A 1005 10.78 8.17 55.98
C ARG A 1005 11.29 8.06 54.54
N THR A 1006 10.43 7.66 53.62
CA THR A 1006 10.66 7.78 52.18
C THR A 1006 10.83 9.26 51.82
N PRO A 1007 11.73 9.63 50.89
CA PRO A 1007 11.88 11.01 50.45
C PRO A 1007 10.56 11.53 49.83
N ASP A 1008 10.10 12.68 50.30
CA ASP A 1008 8.89 13.35 49.78
C ASP A 1008 9.11 13.87 48.35
N PRO A 1009 8.10 13.82 47.46
CA PRO A 1009 8.22 14.34 46.10
C PRO A 1009 8.47 15.86 46.08
N GLN A 1010 9.39 16.32 45.23
CA GLN A 1010 9.73 17.74 45.03
C GLN A 1010 9.45 18.18 43.59
N PRO A 1011 8.18 18.31 43.16
CA PRO A 1011 7.87 18.72 41.79
C PRO A 1011 8.36 20.16 41.52
N TRP A 1012 8.82 20.42 40.31
CA TRP A 1012 9.22 21.78 39.90
C TRP A 1012 8.01 22.72 39.77
N LEU A 1013 6.81 22.15 39.55
CA LEU A 1013 5.53 22.86 39.61
C LEU A 1013 4.77 22.43 40.89
N PRO A 1014 4.50 23.34 41.84
CA PRO A 1014 3.80 23.00 43.08
C PRO A 1014 2.41 22.36 42.82
N GLY A 1015 2.13 21.21 43.45
CA GLY A 1015 0.84 20.50 43.35
C GLY A 1015 0.63 19.66 42.07
N PHE A 1016 1.61 19.64 41.16
CA PHE A 1016 1.52 18.83 39.93
C PHE A 1016 1.57 17.33 40.19
N ASP A 1017 2.22 16.90 41.26
CA ASP A 1017 2.29 15.51 41.73
C ASP A 1017 0.89 14.95 42.05
N ALA A 1018 0.10 15.68 42.86
CA ALA A 1018 -1.27 15.29 43.17
C ALA A 1018 -2.16 15.30 41.92
N PHE A 1019 -2.00 16.30 41.05
CA PHE A 1019 -2.73 16.41 39.79
C PHE A 1019 -2.46 15.24 38.83
N ALA A 1020 -1.18 14.94 38.58
CA ALA A 1020 -0.77 13.88 37.67
C ALA A 1020 -1.19 12.49 38.18
N VAL A 1021 -1.07 12.24 39.50
CA VAL A 1021 -1.54 11.00 40.11
C VAL A 1021 -3.06 10.85 39.97
N ALA A 1022 -3.84 11.93 40.13
CA ALA A 1022 -5.29 11.87 39.98
C ALA A 1022 -5.75 11.62 38.54
N ARG A 1023 -5.10 12.25 37.54
CA ARG A 1023 -5.56 12.25 36.13
C ARG A 1023 -4.92 11.17 35.26
N PHE A 1024 -3.66 10.82 35.48
CA PHE A 1024 -2.91 9.92 34.59
C PHE A 1024 -2.83 8.48 35.09
N ALA A 1025 -2.88 8.25 36.41
CA ALA A 1025 -2.79 6.91 36.99
C ALA A 1025 -3.90 5.92 36.56
N PRO A 1026 -5.15 6.33 36.26
CA PRO A 1026 -6.20 5.42 35.80
C PRO A 1026 -6.01 4.89 34.37
N LEU A 1027 -5.36 5.67 33.49
CA LEU A 1027 -5.28 5.39 32.05
C LEU A 1027 -4.69 4.02 31.67
N PRO A 1028 -3.61 3.53 32.30
CA PRO A 1028 -3.03 2.21 31.99
C PRO A 1028 -3.99 1.04 32.22
N PHE A 1029 -5.07 1.25 32.98
CA PHE A 1029 -6.07 0.22 33.28
C PHE A 1029 -7.38 0.44 32.52
N GLU A 1030 -7.79 1.69 32.32
CA GLU A 1030 -9.01 2.02 31.57
C GLU A 1030 -8.88 1.79 30.06
N VAL A 1031 -7.70 2.06 29.46
CA VAL A 1031 -7.50 1.90 28.01
C VAL A 1031 -7.58 0.42 27.58
N PRO A 1032 -6.90 -0.53 28.24
CA PRO A 1032 -7.02 -1.95 27.87
C PRO A 1032 -8.39 -2.56 28.19
N ALA A 1033 -9.14 -1.96 29.12
CA ALA A 1033 -10.50 -2.38 29.46
C ALA A 1033 -11.57 -1.88 28.47
N SER A 1034 -11.20 -1.03 27.51
CA SER A 1034 -12.14 -0.48 26.53
C SER A 1034 -12.64 -1.53 25.52
N ALA A 1035 -13.92 -1.42 25.12
CA ALA A 1035 -14.52 -2.29 24.12
C ALA A 1035 -13.80 -2.13 22.77
N GLY A 1036 -13.30 -3.23 22.22
CA GLY A 1036 -12.60 -3.25 20.93
C GLY A 1036 -11.07 -3.25 21.01
N PHE A 1037 -10.47 -3.08 22.19
CA PHE A 1037 -9.02 -3.17 22.35
C PHE A 1037 -8.52 -4.62 22.22
N LYS A 1038 -7.63 -4.91 21.26
CA LYS A 1038 -7.07 -6.26 21.03
C LYS A 1038 -5.58 -6.30 21.32
N ALA A 1039 -5.18 -6.88 22.45
CA ALA A 1039 -3.76 -6.99 22.83
C ALA A 1039 -2.89 -7.86 21.89
N SER A 1040 -3.51 -8.63 20.99
CA SER A 1040 -2.82 -9.38 19.94
C SER A 1040 -2.34 -8.50 18.79
N ASP A 1041 -2.98 -7.35 18.58
CA ASP A 1041 -2.64 -6.42 17.51
C ASP A 1041 -1.35 -5.63 17.83
N ALA A 1042 -0.51 -5.44 16.80
CA ALA A 1042 0.79 -4.80 16.93
C ALA A 1042 0.68 -3.33 17.31
N GLN A 1043 -0.33 -2.61 16.80
CA GLN A 1043 -0.53 -1.20 17.13
C GLN A 1043 -1.02 -1.03 18.57
N SER A 1044 -1.97 -1.86 18.98
CA SER A 1044 -2.46 -1.92 20.37
C SER A 1044 -1.32 -2.22 21.37
N ARG A 1045 -0.40 -3.12 21.04
CA ARG A 1045 0.81 -3.38 21.86
C ARG A 1045 1.72 -2.16 21.99
N ALA A 1046 1.86 -1.36 20.95
CA ALA A 1046 2.66 -0.14 21.01
C ALA A 1046 2.07 0.90 21.98
N VAL A 1047 0.73 0.98 22.07
CA VAL A 1047 0.04 1.82 23.06
C VAL A 1047 0.28 1.31 24.49
N LEU A 1048 0.18 -0.01 24.72
CA LEU A 1048 0.49 -0.62 26.03
C LEU A 1048 1.92 -0.31 26.48
N ALA A 1049 2.88 -0.39 25.57
CA ALA A 1049 4.29 -0.09 25.87
C ALA A 1049 4.49 1.37 26.30
N GLU A 1050 3.78 2.32 25.69
CA GLU A 1050 3.87 3.73 26.09
C GLU A 1050 3.12 4.00 27.41
N LEU A 1051 1.98 3.34 27.65
CA LEU A 1051 1.26 3.41 28.93
C LEU A 1051 2.12 2.88 30.07
N ALA A 1052 2.80 1.75 29.86
CA ALA A 1052 3.76 1.21 30.83
C ALA A 1052 4.93 2.17 31.07
N ALA A 1053 5.44 2.82 30.01
CA ALA A 1053 6.49 3.82 30.13
C ALA A 1053 6.04 5.06 30.93
N LEU A 1054 4.79 5.51 30.76
CA LEU A 1054 4.19 6.56 31.58
C LEU A 1054 4.13 6.15 33.07
N GLN A 1055 3.71 4.92 33.37
CA GLN A 1055 3.71 4.42 34.75
C GLN A 1055 5.11 4.47 35.37
N VAL A 1056 6.13 4.01 34.63
CA VAL A 1056 7.53 4.01 35.11
C VAL A 1056 8.02 5.43 35.40
N GLU A 1057 7.68 6.41 34.55
CA GLU A 1057 8.08 7.80 34.79
C GLU A 1057 7.36 8.39 36.01
N MET A 1058 6.06 8.13 36.19
CA MET A 1058 5.31 8.54 37.39
C MET A 1058 5.89 7.89 38.67
N ALA A 1059 6.30 6.63 38.61
CA ALA A 1059 6.97 5.93 39.70
C ALA A 1059 8.23 6.65 40.18
N ARG A 1060 9.05 7.05 39.20
CA ARG A 1060 10.37 7.64 39.41
C ARG A 1060 10.28 9.06 39.93
N ARG A 1061 9.21 9.79 39.63
CA ARG A 1061 9.04 11.19 40.05
C ARG A 1061 8.22 11.34 41.33
N PHE A 1062 7.16 10.55 41.49
CA PHE A 1062 6.19 10.69 42.59
C PHE A 1062 6.30 9.58 43.66
N GLY A 1063 7.11 8.55 43.43
CA GLY A 1063 7.48 7.57 44.45
C GLY A 1063 6.30 6.82 45.07
N ALA A 1064 6.24 6.81 46.41
CA ALA A 1064 5.27 6.03 47.18
C ALA A 1064 3.82 6.51 46.99
N ALA A 1065 3.59 7.81 46.73
CA ALA A 1065 2.25 8.36 46.55
C ALA A 1065 1.52 7.75 45.33
N TYR A 1066 2.25 7.52 44.24
CA TYR A 1066 1.71 6.85 43.05
C TYR A 1066 1.41 5.37 43.32
N LEU A 1067 2.29 4.67 44.06
CA LEU A 1067 2.10 3.26 44.40
C LEU A 1067 0.85 3.01 45.26
N VAL A 1068 0.53 3.92 46.18
CA VAL A 1068 -0.70 3.87 46.98
C VAL A 1068 -1.92 3.98 46.07
N ARG A 1069 -1.95 4.95 45.15
CA ARG A 1069 -3.07 5.13 44.23
C ARG A 1069 -3.27 3.93 43.28
N VAL A 1070 -2.20 3.31 42.81
CA VAL A 1070 -2.30 2.10 41.97
C VAL A 1070 -2.93 0.93 42.74
N ARG A 1071 -2.61 0.76 44.03
CA ARG A 1071 -3.24 -0.27 44.87
C ARG A 1071 -4.74 -0.02 45.05
N GLU A 1072 -5.14 1.23 45.26
CA GLU A 1072 -6.56 1.61 45.35
C GLU A 1072 -7.30 1.32 44.04
N LEU A 1073 -6.75 1.75 42.90
CA LEU A 1073 -7.37 1.56 41.58
C LEU A 1073 -7.55 0.08 41.21
N LEU A 1074 -6.55 -0.76 41.48
CA LEU A 1074 -6.68 -2.21 41.23
C LEU A 1074 -7.71 -2.87 42.15
N GLY A 1075 -7.84 -2.37 43.38
CA GLY A 1075 -8.91 -2.78 44.30
C GLY A 1075 -10.30 -2.37 43.79
N GLU A 1076 -10.45 -1.15 43.30
CA GLU A 1076 -11.69 -0.64 42.67
C GLU A 1076 -12.10 -1.48 41.44
N LEU A 1077 -11.12 -2.00 40.68
CA LEU A 1077 -11.33 -2.87 39.52
C LEU A 1077 -11.61 -4.34 39.88
N GLY A 1078 -11.70 -4.69 41.17
CA GLY A 1078 -12.04 -6.03 41.64
C GLY A 1078 -10.88 -7.03 41.64
N VAL A 1079 -9.63 -6.58 41.57
CA VAL A 1079 -8.45 -7.46 41.68
C VAL A 1079 -8.22 -7.80 43.15
N GLY A 1080 -8.17 -9.09 43.49
CA GLY A 1080 -7.87 -9.54 44.85
C GLY A 1080 -6.48 -9.10 45.34
N GLU A 1081 -6.29 -8.96 46.66
CA GLU A 1081 -5.04 -8.43 47.25
C GLU A 1081 -3.77 -9.18 46.79
N GLU A 1082 -3.88 -10.49 46.54
CA GLU A 1082 -2.79 -11.31 45.99
C GLU A 1082 -2.40 -10.86 44.57
N GLY A 1083 -3.38 -10.59 43.72
CA GLY A 1083 -3.17 -10.08 42.36
C GLY A 1083 -2.57 -8.67 42.34
N VAL A 1084 -3.02 -7.79 43.26
CA VAL A 1084 -2.43 -6.46 43.46
C VAL A 1084 -0.97 -6.57 43.89
N GLY A 1085 -0.67 -7.46 44.84
CA GLY A 1085 0.69 -7.74 45.31
C GLY A 1085 1.61 -8.26 44.20
N VAL A 1086 1.13 -9.16 43.34
CA VAL A 1086 1.89 -9.68 42.20
C VAL A 1086 2.17 -8.59 41.17
N TYR A 1087 1.17 -7.77 40.82
CA TYR A 1087 1.35 -6.68 39.85
C TYR A 1087 2.36 -5.65 40.36
N VAL A 1088 2.17 -5.13 41.58
CA VAL A 1088 3.08 -4.14 42.20
C VAL A 1088 4.49 -4.72 42.39
N GLY A 1089 4.60 -6.00 42.78
CA GLY A 1089 5.88 -6.68 42.97
C GLY A 1089 6.65 -6.94 41.67
N ARG A 1090 5.96 -7.26 40.57
CA ARG A 1090 6.59 -7.35 39.23
C ARG A 1090 6.98 -5.97 38.70
N TRP A 1091 6.11 -4.99 38.87
CA TRP A 1091 6.33 -3.64 38.41
C TRP A 1091 7.50 -2.94 39.14
N ALA A 1092 7.65 -3.13 40.45
CA ALA A 1092 8.79 -2.62 41.22
C ALA A 1092 10.14 -3.11 40.65
N LYS A 1093 10.22 -4.37 40.22
CA LYS A 1093 11.41 -4.95 39.59
C LYS A 1093 11.72 -4.33 38.21
N VAL A 1094 10.68 -3.89 37.48
CA VAL A 1094 10.82 -3.23 36.18
C VAL A 1094 11.34 -1.80 36.34
N VAL A 1095 10.87 -1.07 37.37
CA VAL A 1095 11.32 0.31 37.66
C VAL A 1095 12.80 0.38 38.06
N GLU A 1096 13.33 -0.66 38.71
CA GLU A 1096 14.75 -0.76 39.14
C GLU A 1096 15.75 -0.97 38.00
N ARG A 1097 15.35 -1.55 36.86
CA ARG A 1097 16.26 -1.77 35.72
C ARG A 1097 16.47 -0.47 34.95
N ARG A 1098 17.69 0.08 35.03
CA ARG A 1098 18.02 1.44 34.56
C ARG A 1098 18.02 1.63 33.01
N ASN A 1099 17.95 0.57 32.20
CA ASN A 1099 18.00 0.64 30.72
C ASN A 1099 17.15 -0.46 30.04
N GLY A 1100 16.15 -0.10 29.22
CA GLY A 1100 15.46 -1.01 28.29
C GLY A 1100 13.94 -0.84 28.23
N TYR A 1101 13.48 0.23 27.57
CA TYR A 1101 12.10 0.73 27.61
C TYR A 1101 11.14 -0.03 26.68
N GLY A 1102 9.97 -0.47 27.19
CA GLY A 1102 8.78 -0.79 26.39
C GLY A 1102 8.30 -2.25 26.46
N LYS A 1103 9.10 -3.23 26.01
CA LYS A 1103 8.60 -4.60 25.76
C LYS A 1103 8.44 -5.53 26.98
N GLU A 1104 9.26 -5.37 28.02
CA GLU A 1104 9.10 -6.14 29.28
C GLU A 1104 8.06 -5.51 30.23
N ALA A 1105 7.73 -4.23 30.01
CA ALA A 1105 6.80 -3.46 30.84
C ALA A 1105 5.37 -3.47 30.30
N ALA A 1106 5.20 -3.55 28.96
CA ALA A 1106 3.95 -3.89 28.28
C ALA A 1106 3.57 -5.35 28.51
#